data_AF-A0A6B2CVH3-F1
#
_entry.id   AF-A0A6B2CVH3-F1
#
_cell.length_a   1.000
_cell.length_b   1.000
_cell.length_c   1.000
_cell.angle_alpha   90.00
_cell.angle_beta   90.00
_cell.angle_gamma   90.00
#
_symmetry.space_group_name_H-M   'P 1'
#
loop_
_entity.id
_entity.type
_entity.pdbx_description
1 polymer ?
#
loop_
_entity_poly.entity_id
_entity_poly.type
_entity_poly.pdbx_seq_one_letter_code
_entity_poly.pdbx_strand_id
1 'polypeptide(L)'
;MEVWRRRGKAASAGFSAALYSVYSGLYSEAVVSSVASALALVDVGRFREAVEYVQKAAKALYEGAREVFERVKVSLQRLVELFVETVTRVLAWIDEHKAYLFLMAAVAAGVVALNIALDMWGLVELEKLAHFAMGVPPFIPGSVKKYSREEVFNILKNAPDPYEKFKEMARDANAGKAKLPQPWESLRKLIILKRSELDEKKEKALFYAVLALEEAFGVYRSALKEVVEGLGKAVQRVEMVEEPFKKVVYMADLRLLTQLAEEESKAFENALKILRERLNEYAVKHDLKDLLDVKEDVARRLAEAKAPELSEFGDVNFGVKAYAALIAYREYALGRRGVFGTAAKHWLEVGGSAWLLYYTPSTAYERAKRARVERPVTVEEMVAEALRRLFLKPGANHYRGLVEELTKGGKLALELEEKKTKEKTESYVFKLFRVEEGGELKELGIKLSIRKVGEGMTYTLIFGMKSWRGFFEQVLEVAMKAAGEVGGRLSVEDSLLYMLGWVDSDVAIIRKKKGNRVLRMSTSHRWQLAETHALFDWSYVAVLGVSLTLEGPKLAVTVEAPLERLDEAIKKSAEGGWLKMLGIKAESWDGLKRWVAGHWGEVIGAVKRRLEGVEVGSGFDLTRALEELERLKSRLDDDKVAREVVAPALLLMQAEKLGVNEATLKYFGAMLWGAVGGDGYVSAAEKEVNLTSGEGAVALLWAAAWSAYGARPRATGAGRVFHVVASNDDAVRLAQLCVLFGPPMLEKEGFISHKLVEAVELGSKVSVRIEEGSWRRIKGGAAMNIYISAGGVLGEFNLYLQEKVLLEFKSTDREEVELKARLLSLAGVEVRVRKEGNRDVWYIQAYTDQLAEGNEELRKGLVKAVEGALRRGLIDEEKAKRWIEKFEKGVSTWRGYKFKIGLSGGALQVKFRSTNPENIRKLKQELESLGLRECEHFTVKWSEDEKIGYIYIAREGIIELAYIAKYGADEAQRLGAASLIEHLRIKAELAGKEVLVKLEELIREGESRRSLHAEGLKTIVEIEWKGRHVEVPVEVKNIKAWEDGDKLRIVVGAIVGGVEGQWTATFRRTKKNAIEGYTVARVNAPGGREEDAKRIIALVKALTGEEPNIKLDKGKPVIIYTRRHLDGFKKYAEVADTIREWEWKSVYARRG
;
A
#
# COMPACT_ATOMS: atom_id res chain seq x y z
N MET A 1 -7.99 16.35 68.03
CA MET A 1 -8.13 15.19 67.11
C MET A 1 -9.45 14.45 67.37
N GLU A 2 -10.57 15.17 67.46
CA GLU A 2 -11.95 14.68 67.37
C GLU A 2 -12.80 15.94 67.10
N VAL A 3 -13.81 15.87 66.23
CA VAL A 3 -14.76 16.94 65.77
C VAL A 3 -14.74 17.28 64.26
N TRP A 4 -13.72 16.92 63.46
CA TRP A 4 -13.75 17.13 61.99
C TRP A 4 -14.21 15.92 61.16
N ARG A 5 -14.95 14.99 61.77
CA ARG A 5 -15.41 13.75 61.11
C ARG A 5 -16.93 13.51 61.24
N ARG A 6 -17.79 14.55 61.15
CA ARG A 6 -19.25 14.33 61.16
C ARG A 6 -20.15 15.13 60.21
N ARG A 7 -19.67 16.08 59.38
CA ARG A 7 -20.57 16.85 58.48
C ARG A 7 -20.49 16.56 56.98
N GLY A 8 -19.57 15.73 56.50
CA GLY A 8 -19.53 15.30 55.07
C GLY A 8 -20.24 13.97 54.76
N LYS A 9 -20.73 13.24 55.77
CA LYS A 9 -21.29 11.88 55.59
C LYS A 9 -22.82 11.82 55.56
N ALA A 10 -23.55 12.85 55.99
CA ALA A 10 -25.01 12.78 56.07
C ALA A 10 -25.70 12.99 54.70
N ALA A 11 -25.16 13.85 53.84
CA ALA A 11 -25.77 14.14 52.53
C ALA A 11 -25.52 13.02 51.50
N SER A 12 -24.34 12.40 51.47
CA SER A 12 -24.07 11.28 50.55
C SER A 12 -24.68 9.96 51.02
N ALA A 13 -24.79 9.74 52.35
CA ALA A 13 -25.44 8.55 52.90
C ALA A 13 -26.97 8.57 52.66
N GLY A 14 -27.62 9.73 52.73
CA GLY A 14 -29.05 9.85 52.42
C GLY A 14 -29.37 9.53 50.96
N PHE A 15 -28.52 9.97 50.03
CA PHE A 15 -28.69 9.71 48.59
C PHE A 15 -28.33 8.27 48.20
N SER A 16 -27.26 7.72 48.78
CA SER A 16 -26.88 6.32 48.54
C SER A 16 -27.80 5.30 49.21
N ALA A 17 -28.38 5.62 50.39
CA ALA A 17 -29.40 4.79 51.01
C ALA A 17 -30.73 4.82 50.23
N ALA A 18 -31.12 5.97 49.67
CA ALA A 18 -32.26 6.07 48.76
C ALA A 18 -32.04 5.26 47.47
N LEU A 19 -30.85 5.32 46.88
CA LEU A 19 -30.47 4.53 45.69
C LEU A 19 -30.41 3.02 45.97
N TYR A 20 -29.93 2.61 47.14
CA TYR A 20 -29.89 1.20 47.54
C TYR A 20 -31.31 0.65 47.81
N SER A 21 -32.22 1.47 48.34
CA SER A 21 -33.63 1.13 48.52
C SER A 21 -34.40 1.01 47.19
N VAL A 22 -34.05 1.82 46.18
CA VAL A 22 -34.59 1.68 44.81
C VAL A 22 -34.08 0.39 44.17
N TYR A 23 -32.79 0.09 44.32
CA TYR A 23 -32.19 -1.15 43.80
C TYR A 23 -32.79 -2.39 44.48
N SER A 24 -32.98 -2.39 45.80
CA SER A 24 -33.61 -3.51 46.51
C SER A 24 -35.12 -3.62 46.27
N GLY A 25 -35.81 -2.52 45.96
CA GLY A 25 -37.23 -2.53 45.57
C GLY A 25 -37.45 -3.08 44.16
N LEU A 26 -36.59 -2.70 43.20
CA LEU A 26 -36.60 -3.19 41.81
C LEU A 26 -36.26 -4.68 41.70
N TYR A 27 -35.35 -5.16 42.55
CA TYR A 27 -35.00 -6.57 42.70
C TYR A 27 -35.69 -7.23 43.90
N SER A 28 -36.78 -6.64 44.39
CA SER A 28 -37.50 -7.21 45.52
C SER A 28 -37.99 -8.60 45.15
N GLU A 29 -37.93 -9.51 46.11
CA GLU A 29 -38.36 -10.90 45.92
C GLU A 29 -39.78 -10.96 45.37
N ALA A 30 -40.65 -10.00 45.71
CA ALA A 30 -42.00 -9.86 45.17
C ALA A 30 -42.03 -9.58 43.64
N VAL A 31 -41.18 -8.70 43.12
CA VAL A 31 -41.10 -8.38 41.67
C VAL A 31 -40.47 -9.55 40.91
N VAL A 32 -39.37 -10.10 41.42
CA VAL A 32 -38.66 -11.21 40.78
C VAL A 32 -39.50 -12.51 40.82
N SER A 33 -40.16 -12.81 41.94
CA SER A 33 -41.08 -13.95 42.08
C SER A 33 -42.30 -13.83 41.18
N SER A 34 -42.87 -12.63 41.06
CA SER A 34 -44.03 -12.40 40.19
C SER A 34 -43.68 -12.53 38.70
N VAL A 35 -42.50 -12.06 38.29
CA VAL A 35 -42.00 -12.23 36.91
C VAL A 35 -41.64 -13.68 36.61
N ALA A 36 -40.97 -14.37 37.55
CA ALA A 36 -40.66 -15.80 37.40
C ALA A 36 -41.92 -16.68 37.38
N SER A 37 -42.92 -16.38 38.22
CA SER A 37 -44.22 -17.08 38.24
C SER A 37 -45.03 -16.80 36.98
N ALA A 38 -44.98 -15.57 36.44
CA ALA A 38 -45.61 -15.25 35.17
C ALA A 38 -44.96 -16.02 34.01
N LEU A 39 -43.64 -16.16 33.99
CA LEU A 39 -42.92 -16.94 32.98
C LEU A 39 -43.23 -18.44 33.09
N ALA A 40 -43.27 -18.98 34.31
CA ALA A 40 -43.65 -20.38 34.53
C ALA A 40 -45.11 -20.66 34.10
N LEU A 41 -46.04 -19.75 34.37
CA LEU A 41 -47.45 -19.88 33.95
C LEU A 41 -47.66 -19.69 32.43
N VAL A 42 -46.79 -18.93 31.78
CA VAL A 42 -46.72 -18.77 30.31
C VAL A 42 -46.28 -20.08 29.65
N ASP A 43 -45.29 -20.78 30.20
CA ASP A 43 -44.79 -22.05 29.64
C ASP A 43 -45.82 -23.20 29.71
N VAL A 44 -46.75 -23.16 30.67
CA VAL A 44 -47.90 -24.10 30.76
C VAL A 44 -49.20 -23.56 30.18
N GLY A 45 -49.17 -22.45 29.43
CA GLY A 45 -50.30 -21.94 28.66
C GLY A 45 -51.41 -21.27 29.48
N ARG A 46 -51.18 -20.94 30.76
CA ARG A 46 -52.14 -20.29 31.67
C ARG A 46 -52.01 -18.77 31.64
N PHE A 47 -52.19 -18.20 30.44
CA PHE A 47 -51.89 -16.80 30.13
C PHE A 47 -52.71 -15.78 30.93
N ARG A 48 -53.96 -16.10 31.28
CA ARG A 48 -54.82 -15.19 32.05
C ARG A 48 -54.27 -14.93 33.46
N GLU A 49 -53.73 -15.96 34.09
CA GLU A 49 -53.16 -15.87 35.44
C GLU A 49 -51.76 -15.24 35.42
N ALA A 50 -50.96 -15.50 34.37
CA ALA A 50 -49.68 -14.83 34.17
C ALA A 50 -49.82 -13.30 34.08
N VAL A 51 -50.90 -12.81 33.46
CA VAL A 51 -51.21 -11.37 33.36
C VAL A 51 -51.46 -10.75 34.74
N GLU A 52 -52.15 -11.46 35.65
CA GLU A 52 -52.39 -10.97 37.02
C GLU A 52 -51.09 -10.81 37.81
N TYR A 53 -50.12 -11.71 37.61
CA TYR A 53 -48.81 -11.61 38.24
C TYR A 53 -47.95 -10.48 37.65
N VAL A 54 -48.04 -10.23 36.34
CA VAL A 54 -47.39 -9.07 35.70
C VAL A 54 -47.99 -7.75 36.19
N GLN A 55 -49.32 -7.68 36.36
CA GLN A 55 -49.97 -6.51 36.95
C GLN A 55 -49.53 -6.26 38.41
N LYS A 56 -49.38 -7.31 39.21
CA LYS A 56 -48.83 -7.21 40.58
C LYS A 56 -47.38 -6.72 40.57
N ALA A 57 -46.55 -7.23 39.67
CA ALA A 57 -45.16 -6.79 39.52
C ALA A 57 -45.07 -5.31 39.13
N ALA A 58 -45.88 -4.88 38.15
CA ALA A 58 -45.94 -3.49 37.70
C ALA A 58 -46.44 -2.53 38.81
N LYS A 59 -47.40 -2.97 39.63
CA LYS A 59 -47.92 -2.19 40.76
C LYS A 59 -46.89 -2.06 41.90
N ALA A 60 -46.15 -3.13 42.21
CA ALA A 60 -45.07 -3.08 43.20
C ALA A 60 -43.92 -2.17 42.76
N LEU A 61 -43.57 -2.21 41.46
CA LEU A 61 -42.63 -1.28 40.82
C LEU A 61 -43.08 0.18 40.95
N TYR A 62 -44.37 0.44 40.71
CA TYR A 62 -44.97 1.78 40.83
C TYR A 62 -44.92 2.29 42.27
N GLU A 63 -45.29 1.48 43.26
CA GLU A 63 -45.29 1.88 44.67
C GLU A 63 -43.86 2.13 45.19
N GLY A 64 -42.90 1.27 44.85
CA GLY A 64 -41.50 1.44 45.23
C GLY A 64 -40.84 2.69 44.60
N ALA A 65 -41.20 3.04 43.37
CA ALA A 65 -40.74 4.27 42.73
C ALA A 65 -41.40 5.52 43.36
N ARG A 66 -42.72 5.47 43.65
CA ARG A 66 -43.49 6.61 44.18
C ARG A 66 -42.98 7.08 45.54
N GLU A 67 -42.65 6.16 46.44
CA GLU A 67 -42.14 6.47 47.79
C GLU A 67 -40.79 7.21 47.78
N VAL A 68 -39.97 6.93 46.76
CA VAL A 68 -38.65 7.56 46.59
C VAL A 68 -38.78 8.93 45.93
N PHE A 69 -39.67 9.06 44.94
CA PHE A 69 -39.93 10.34 44.28
C PHE A 69 -40.63 11.37 45.18
N GLU A 70 -41.45 10.94 46.15
CA GLU A 70 -42.02 11.85 47.16
C GLU A 70 -40.96 12.43 48.13
N ARG A 71 -39.85 11.72 48.38
CA ARG A 71 -38.76 12.19 49.26
C ARG A 71 -37.85 13.24 48.63
N VAL A 72 -37.80 13.37 47.31
CA VAL A 72 -36.88 14.28 46.58
C VAL A 72 -37.61 15.55 46.09
N LYS A 73 -38.60 16.02 46.85
CA LYS A 73 -39.42 17.20 46.52
C LYS A 73 -38.55 18.39 46.05
N VAL A 74 -38.68 18.75 44.76
CA VAL A 74 -38.78 20.13 44.20
C VAL A 74 -38.42 20.25 42.69
N SER A 75 -37.93 19.24 41.96
CA SER A 75 -37.58 19.47 40.51
C SER A 75 -37.96 18.41 39.47
N LEU A 76 -38.73 17.37 39.81
CA LEU A 76 -39.02 16.23 38.92
C LEU A 76 -40.50 15.97 38.66
N GLN A 77 -41.34 17.00 38.76
CA GLN A 77 -42.80 16.86 38.63
C GLN A 77 -43.22 16.37 37.22
N ARG A 78 -42.49 16.80 36.18
CA ARG A 78 -42.78 16.46 34.77
C ARG A 78 -42.36 15.04 34.37
N LEU A 79 -41.38 14.47 35.08
CA LEU A 79 -40.90 13.10 34.86
C LEU A 79 -41.83 12.06 35.49
N VAL A 80 -42.39 12.40 36.66
CA VAL A 80 -43.43 11.59 37.31
C VAL A 80 -44.72 11.60 36.47
N GLU A 81 -45.11 12.74 35.90
CA GLU A 81 -46.25 12.81 34.96
C GLU A 81 -46.05 11.93 33.73
N LEU A 82 -44.89 12.01 33.05
CA LEU A 82 -44.61 11.19 31.87
C LEU A 82 -44.54 9.69 32.19
N PHE A 83 -44.00 9.32 33.34
CA PHE A 83 -43.96 7.94 33.80
C PHE A 83 -45.37 7.41 34.09
N VAL A 84 -46.18 8.19 34.82
CA VAL A 84 -47.59 7.86 35.12
C VAL A 84 -48.42 7.79 33.85
N GLU A 85 -48.26 8.73 32.91
CA GLU A 85 -48.97 8.73 31.62
C GLU A 85 -48.61 7.50 30.79
N THR A 86 -47.32 7.11 30.77
CA THR A 86 -46.85 5.93 30.02
C THR A 86 -47.39 4.65 30.63
N VAL A 87 -47.34 4.49 31.96
CA VAL A 87 -47.85 3.31 32.65
C VAL A 87 -49.38 3.22 32.52
N THR A 88 -50.09 4.34 32.56
CA THR A 88 -51.55 4.39 32.41
C THR A 88 -51.98 4.05 30.98
N ARG A 89 -51.24 4.50 29.96
CA ARG A 89 -51.46 4.10 28.56
C ARG A 89 -51.19 2.62 28.32
N VAL A 90 -50.14 2.08 28.94
CA VAL A 90 -49.85 0.63 28.88
C VAL A 90 -50.96 -0.17 29.56
N LEU A 91 -51.47 0.26 30.72
CA LEU A 91 -52.58 -0.39 31.41
C LEU A 91 -53.90 -0.32 30.62
N ALA A 92 -54.23 0.83 30.04
CA ALA A 92 -55.42 0.99 29.20
C ALA A 92 -55.36 0.14 27.92
N TRP A 93 -54.17 0.00 27.34
CA TRP A 93 -53.95 -0.80 26.13
C TRP A 93 -53.96 -2.31 26.40
N ILE A 94 -53.58 -2.74 27.61
CA ILE A 94 -53.67 -4.13 28.08
C ILE A 94 -55.13 -4.61 28.19
N ASP A 95 -56.03 -3.73 28.66
CA ASP A 95 -57.46 -4.07 28.80
C ASP A 95 -58.17 -4.25 27.45
N GLU A 96 -57.64 -3.64 26.38
CA GLU A 96 -58.36 -3.48 25.11
C GLU A 96 -58.04 -4.58 24.06
N HIS A 97 -56.85 -5.22 24.08
CA HIS A 97 -56.36 -6.01 22.92
C HIS A 97 -55.84 -7.44 23.23
N LYS A 98 -56.52 -8.19 24.11
CA LYS A 98 -56.21 -9.60 24.52
C LYS A 98 -55.20 -10.38 23.65
N ALA A 99 -54.00 -10.55 24.20
CA ALA A 99 -53.11 -11.73 24.21
C ALA A 99 -52.63 -12.37 22.89
N TYR A 100 -51.49 -11.91 22.36
CA TYR A 100 -50.36 -12.78 21.90
C TYR A 100 -49.09 -11.97 21.61
N LEU A 101 -49.22 -10.74 21.09
CA LEU A 101 -48.08 -9.84 20.79
C LEU A 101 -47.41 -9.20 22.03
N PHE A 102 -47.98 -9.41 23.22
CA PHE A 102 -47.66 -8.63 24.42
C PHE A 102 -46.41 -9.11 25.19
N LEU A 103 -45.99 -10.38 25.07
CA LEU A 103 -44.75 -10.84 25.73
C LEU A 103 -43.50 -10.28 25.05
N MET A 104 -43.51 -10.15 23.71
CA MET A 104 -42.41 -9.52 22.97
C MET A 104 -42.39 -8.00 23.17
N ALA A 105 -43.56 -7.36 23.27
CA ALA A 105 -43.66 -5.93 23.55
C ALA A 105 -43.31 -5.59 25.02
N ALA A 106 -43.63 -6.45 25.99
CA ALA A 106 -43.26 -6.27 27.39
C ALA A 106 -41.77 -6.55 27.66
N VAL A 107 -41.16 -7.52 26.96
CA VAL A 107 -39.69 -7.69 26.95
C VAL A 107 -39.03 -6.52 26.24
N ALA A 108 -39.57 -6.03 25.11
CA ALA A 108 -39.03 -4.86 24.42
C ALA A 108 -39.19 -3.57 25.24
N ALA A 109 -40.33 -3.35 25.90
CA ALA A 109 -40.57 -2.21 26.78
C ALA A 109 -39.77 -2.33 28.09
N GLY A 110 -39.57 -3.54 28.61
CA GLY A 110 -38.68 -3.83 29.74
C GLY A 110 -37.21 -3.61 29.38
N VAL A 111 -36.79 -3.97 28.18
CA VAL A 111 -35.44 -3.71 27.63
C VAL A 111 -35.26 -2.24 27.28
N VAL A 112 -36.29 -1.55 26.79
CA VAL A 112 -36.25 -0.10 26.51
C VAL A 112 -36.31 0.69 27.80
N ALA A 113 -37.09 0.28 28.81
CA ALA A 113 -37.10 0.89 30.13
C ALA A 113 -35.81 0.58 30.90
N LEU A 114 -35.23 -0.62 30.75
CA LEU A 114 -33.91 -0.98 31.26
C LEU A 114 -32.82 -0.22 30.51
N ASN A 115 -32.94 -0.01 29.19
CA ASN A 115 -32.01 0.85 28.42
C ASN A 115 -32.16 2.31 28.80
N ILE A 116 -33.37 2.82 29.02
CA ILE A 116 -33.58 4.20 29.47
C ILE A 116 -33.11 4.34 30.92
N ALA A 117 -33.32 3.33 31.77
CA ALA A 117 -32.81 3.30 33.13
C ALA A 117 -31.28 3.16 33.16
N LEU A 118 -30.66 2.37 32.27
CA LEU A 118 -29.21 2.20 32.10
C LEU A 118 -28.57 3.38 31.37
N ASP A 119 -29.29 4.07 30.48
CA ASP A 119 -28.87 5.32 29.84
C ASP A 119 -28.99 6.46 30.85
N MET A 120 -30.01 6.47 31.71
CA MET A 120 -30.12 7.38 32.85
C MET A 120 -29.10 7.04 33.95
N TRP A 121 -28.76 5.77 34.16
CA TRP A 121 -27.72 5.34 35.10
C TRP A 121 -26.32 5.58 34.53
N GLY A 122 -26.15 5.45 33.21
CA GLY A 122 -24.97 5.91 32.48
C GLY A 122 -24.85 7.43 32.46
N LEU A 123 -25.95 8.17 32.57
CA LEU A 123 -25.96 9.60 32.84
C LEU A 123 -25.60 9.94 34.30
N VAL A 124 -25.87 9.05 35.26
CA VAL A 124 -25.46 9.19 36.68
C VAL A 124 -24.00 8.74 36.90
N GLU A 125 -23.50 7.79 36.12
CA GLU A 125 -22.13 7.28 36.21
C GLU A 125 -21.11 8.03 35.34
N LEU A 126 -21.39 9.29 35.00
CA LEU A 126 -20.48 10.07 34.19
C LEU A 126 -20.18 11.46 34.77
N GLU A 127 -18.88 11.62 35.03
CA GLU A 127 -18.00 12.72 34.61
C GLU A 127 -18.43 13.55 33.37
N LYS A 128 -19.48 13.18 32.62
CA LYS A 128 -20.05 13.93 31.50
C LYS A 128 -21.12 14.95 31.90
N LEU A 129 -21.78 14.84 33.07
CA LEU A 129 -22.62 15.93 33.61
C LEU A 129 -21.85 16.89 34.53
N ALA A 130 -20.71 16.47 35.09
CA ALA A 130 -19.78 17.40 35.73
C ALA A 130 -19.25 18.47 34.76
N HIS A 131 -19.28 18.21 33.44
CA HIS A 131 -18.82 19.16 32.42
C HIS A 131 -19.90 20.08 31.83
N PHE A 132 -21.18 19.73 31.93
CA PHE A 132 -22.29 20.57 31.44
C PHE A 132 -23.08 21.30 32.55
N ALA A 133 -23.02 20.84 33.81
CA ALA A 133 -23.72 21.47 34.94
C ALA A 133 -22.81 22.36 35.85
N MET A 134 -21.53 22.58 35.49
CA MET A 134 -20.73 23.68 36.07
C MET A 134 -20.87 24.98 35.26
N GLY A 135 -22.10 25.32 34.89
CA GLY A 135 -22.53 26.70 34.74
C GLY A 135 -22.64 27.32 36.13
N VAL A 136 -21.49 27.64 36.74
CA VAL A 136 -21.26 28.33 38.03
C VAL A 136 -21.58 27.54 39.31
N PRO A 137 -20.55 27.00 40.01
CA PRO A 137 -20.46 27.04 41.46
C PRO A 137 -19.74 28.33 41.92
N PRO A 138 -20.05 28.87 43.12
CA PRO A 138 -19.47 30.12 43.59
C PRO A 138 -17.96 29.92 43.82
N PHE A 139 -17.16 30.87 43.35
CA PHE A 139 -15.69 30.95 43.43
C PHE A 139 -14.88 30.23 42.34
N ILE A 140 -14.80 30.83 41.13
CA ILE A 140 -13.72 30.63 40.14
C ILE A 140 -13.24 32.02 39.68
N PRO A 141 -11.94 32.36 39.71
CA PRO A 141 -11.45 33.64 39.19
C PRO A 141 -11.58 33.68 37.65
N GLY A 142 -12.15 34.77 37.12
CA GLY A 142 -12.55 34.94 35.71
C GLY A 142 -11.41 35.12 34.69
N SER A 143 -10.30 34.39 34.79
CA SER A 143 -9.10 34.62 33.96
C SER A 143 -8.54 33.38 33.21
N VAL A 144 -9.28 32.27 33.08
CA VAL A 144 -8.80 31.03 32.42
C VAL A 144 -9.18 30.96 30.93
N LYS A 145 -8.18 30.93 30.04
CA LYS A 145 -8.37 30.88 28.57
C LYS A 145 -8.68 29.45 28.08
N LYS A 146 -9.78 29.26 27.32
CA LYS A 146 -10.16 27.97 26.71
C LYS A 146 -9.85 27.97 25.22
N TYR A 147 -9.30 26.87 24.69
CA TYR A 147 -8.99 26.71 23.26
C TYR A 147 -9.75 25.51 22.64
N SER A 148 -10.05 25.58 21.34
CA SER A 148 -10.53 24.47 20.49
C SER A 148 -9.38 23.66 19.87
N ARG A 149 -9.67 22.45 19.35
CA ARG A 149 -8.66 21.53 18.77
C ARG A 149 -7.93 22.20 17.61
N GLU A 150 -8.69 22.90 16.77
CA GLU A 150 -8.25 23.61 15.58
C GLU A 150 -7.50 24.90 15.93
N GLU A 151 -7.93 25.65 16.95
CA GLU A 151 -7.21 26.86 17.40
C GLU A 151 -5.81 26.53 17.92
N VAL A 152 -5.68 25.50 18.76
CA VAL A 152 -4.35 25.08 19.25
C VAL A 152 -3.50 24.57 18.09
N PHE A 153 -4.06 23.77 17.18
CA PHE A 153 -3.34 23.29 16.00
C PHE A 153 -2.81 24.45 15.15
N ASN A 154 -3.64 25.46 14.86
CA ASN A 154 -3.24 26.64 14.08
C ASN A 154 -2.18 27.49 14.78
N ILE A 155 -2.26 27.64 16.11
CA ILE A 155 -1.23 28.35 16.90
C ILE A 155 0.10 27.62 16.79
N LEU A 156 0.10 26.28 16.95
CA LEU A 156 1.31 25.47 16.90
C LEU A 156 1.91 25.42 15.49
N LYS A 157 1.08 25.20 14.47
CA LYS A 157 1.51 25.12 13.06
C LYS A 157 2.20 26.40 12.57
N ASN A 158 1.74 27.57 13.02
CA ASN A 158 2.28 28.86 12.61
C ASN A 158 3.42 29.37 13.51
N ALA A 159 3.77 28.63 14.57
CA ALA A 159 4.85 29.02 15.45
C ALA A 159 6.24 28.72 14.80
N PRO A 160 7.25 29.59 15.00
CA PRO A 160 8.61 29.34 14.53
C PRO A 160 9.22 28.06 15.13
N ASP A 161 8.91 27.79 16.40
CA ASP A 161 9.18 26.53 17.09
C ASP A 161 7.87 26.00 17.72
N PRO A 162 7.16 25.10 17.02
CA PRO A 162 5.91 24.52 17.51
C PRO A 162 6.07 23.77 18.84
N TYR A 163 7.22 23.11 19.07
CA TYR A 163 7.45 22.33 20.28
C TYR A 163 7.65 23.23 21.50
N GLU A 164 8.46 24.28 21.39
CA GLU A 164 8.62 25.26 22.47
C GLU A 164 7.31 26.00 22.76
N LYS A 165 6.56 26.37 21.71
CA LYS A 165 5.26 27.02 21.88
C LYS A 165 4.26 26.13 22.61
N PHE A 166 4.26 24.83 22.29
CA PHE A 166 3.45 23.85 23.02
C PHE A 166 3.84 23.76 24.49
N LYS A 167 5.14 23.72 24.81
CA LYS A 167 5.62 23.69 26.20
C LYS A 167 5.17 24.93 26.99
N GLU A 168 5.16 26.11 26.39
CA GLU A 168 4.63 27.34 26.99
C GLU A 168 3.13 27.19 27.30
N MET A 169 2.31 26.81 26.32
CA MET A 169 0.87 26.62 26.48
C MET A 169 0.53 25.55 27.53
N ALA A 170 1.33 24.49 27.59
CA ALA A 170 1.15 23.41 28.53
C ALA A 170 1.58 23.81 29.96
N ARG A 171 2.57 24.70 30.13
CA ARG A 171 2.89 25.33 31.43
C ARG A 171 1.77 26.25 31.91
N ASP A 172 1.18 27.02 31.01
CA ASP A 172 0.00 27.85 31.34
C ASP A 172 -1.20 26.98 31.76
N ALA A 173 -1.39 25.84 31.10
CA ALA A 173 -2.41 24.87 31.49
C ALA A 173 -2.13 24.23 32.87
N ASN A 174 -0.86 23.94 33.21
CA ASN A 174 -0.46 23.48 34.55
C ASN A 174 -0.70 24.54 35.62
N ALA A 175 -0.46 25.81 35.30
CA ALA A 175 -0.71 26.93 36.19
C ALA A 175 -2.20 27.29 36.32
N GLY A 176 -3.10 26.52 35.69
CA GLY A 176 -4.54 26.78 35.68
C GLY A 176 -4.95 28.01 34.88
N LYS A 177 -4.04 28.62 34.10
CA LYS A 177 -4.28 29.82 33.29
C LYS A 177 -4.95 29.50 31.95
N ALA A 178 -4.83 28.27 31.47
CA ALA A 178 -5.44 27.81 30.23
C ALA A 178 -6.00 26.39 30.32
N LYS A 179 -6.93 26.02 29.43
CA LYS A 179 -7.39 24.63 29.26
C LYS A 179 -7.15 24.18 27.82
N LEU A 180 -6.37 23.11 27.66
CA LEU A 180 -6.09 22.50 26.36
C LEU A 180 -7.17 21.45 26.01
N PRO A 181 -7.59 21.36 24.74
CA PRO A 181 -8.45 20.29 24.25
C PRO A 181 -7.61 19.05 23.84
N GLN A 182 -8.30 17.95 23.58
CA GLN A 182 -7.67 16.76 22.98
C GLN A 182 -7.29 17.05 21.51
N PRO A 183 -6.12 16.60 20.99
CA PRO A 183 -5.08 15.76 21.62
C PRO A 183 -4.04 16.46 22.49
N TRP A 184 -4.02 17.79 22.48
CA TRP A 184 -3.00 18.60 23.14
C TRP A 184 -2.93 18.39 24.65
N GLU A 185 -4.08 18.16 25.27
CA GLU A 185 -4.18 17.80 26.69
C GLU A 185 -3.55 16.43 27.01
N SER A 186 -3.65 15.47 26.10
CA SER A 186 -2.99 14.16 26.24
C SER A 186 -1.49 14.26 26.03
N LEU A 187 -1.05 15.04 25.04
CA LEU A 187 0.37 15.37 24.85
C LEU A 187 0.96 16.06 26.09
N ARG A 188 0.21 16.98 26.72
CA ARG A 188 0.65 17.67 27.95
C ARG A 188 0.91 16.67 29.06
N LYS A 189 -0.01 15.71 29.27
CA LYS A 189 0.13 14.68 30.30
C LYS A 189 1.32 13.75 30.04
N LEU A 190 1.58 13.42 28.78
CA LEU A 190 2.68 12.54 28.38
C LEU A 190 4.05 13.23 28.49
N ILE A 191 4.17 14.46 27.99
CA ILE A 191 5.45 15.18 27.88
C ILE A 191 5.82 15.89 29.20
N ILE A 192 4.84 16.48 29.92
CA ILE A 192 5.16 17.30 31.11
C ILE A 192 4.97 16.55 32.43
N LEU A 193 3.94 15.72 32.54
CA LEU A 193 3.60 15.04 33.81
C LEU A 193 4.27 13.67 33.95
N LYS A 194 4.62 13.00 32.85
CA LYS A 194 5.29 11.68 32.82
C LYS A 194 6.77 11.74 32.40
N ARG A 195 7.46 12.80 32.83
CA ARG A 195 8.86 13.12 32.50
C ARG A 195 9.90 12.03 32.82
N SER A 196 9.53 11.01 33.59
CA SER A 196 10.40 9.88 33.97
C SER A 196 10.43 8.72 32.96
N GLU A 197 9.56 8.71 31.93
CA GLU A 197 9.39 7.57 31.02
C GLU A 197 9.87 7.82 29.57
N LEU A 198 10.10 9.08 29.16
CA LEU A 198 10.56 9.46 27.82
C LEU A 198 11.75 10.40 27.91
N ASP A 199 12.75 10.22 27.05
CA ASP A 199 13.81 11.22 26.86
C ASP A 199 13.31 12.40 26.01
N GLU A 200 13.99 13.54 26.08
CA GLU A 200 13.59 14.77 25.38
C GLU A 200 13.50 14.58 23.85
N LYS A 201 14.33 13.68 23.30
CA LYS A 201 14.30 13.33 21.87
C LYS A 201 12.99 12.63 21.50
N LYS A 202 12.54 11.66 22.30
CA LYS A 202 11.26 10.93 22.12
C LYS A 202 10.05 11.81 22.39
N GLU A 203 10.09 12.71 23.37
CA GLU A 203 9.03 13.69 23.62
C GLU A 203 8.81 14.58 22.39
N LYS A 204 9.90 15.08 21.81
CA LYS A 204 9.90 15.92 20.61
C LYS A 204 9.40 15.14 19.39
N ALA A 205 9.82 13.90 19.21
CA ALA A 205 9.32 13.02 18.15
C ALA A 205 7.82 12.72 18.27
N LEU A 206 7.35 12.37 19.48
CA LEU A 206 5.93 12.12 19.72
C LEU A 206 5.08 13.36 19.41
N PHE A 207 5.54 14.55 19.83
CA PHE A 207 4.86 15.81 19.53
C PHE A 207 4.74 16.04 18.01
N TYR A 208 5.84 15.94 17.27
CA TYR A 208 5.84 16.18 15.83
C TYR A 208 5.07 15.11 15.04
N ALA A 209 5.07 13.86 15.50
CA ALA A 209 4.25 12.81 14.91
C ALA A 209 2.76 13.07 15.11
N VAL A 210 2.34 13.53 16.31
CA VAL A 210 0.94 13.94 16.55
C VAL A 210 0.59 15.15 15.70
N LEU A 211 1.43 16.18 15.64
CA LEU A 211 1.17 17.37 14.85
C LEU A 211 0.97 17.05 13.36
N ALA A 212 1.85 16.22 12.79
CA ALA A 212 1.75 15.76 11.40
C ALA A 212 0.49 14.90 11.15
N LEU A 213 0.18 13.99 12.08
CA LEU A 213 -1.00 13.14 11.98
C LEU A 213 -2.29 13.95 12.06
N GLU A 214 -2.37 14.95 12.94
CA GLU A 214 -3.53 15.83 13.07
C GLU A 214 -3.75 16.68 11.80
N GLU A 215 -2.68 17.15 11.15
CA GLU A 215 -2.77 17.89 9.88
C GLU A 215 -3.35 17.01 8.77
N ALA A 216 -2.76 15.83 8.55
CA ALA A 216 -3.19 14.89 7.52
C ALA A 216 -4.60 14.33 7.80
N PHE A 217 -4.87 13.98 9.06
CA PHE A 217 -6.17 13.46 9.48
C PHE A 217 -7.26 14.51 9.32
N GLY A 218 -7.01 15.79 9.63
CA GLY A 218 -7.99 16.88 9.45
C GLY A 218 -8.44 17.05 8.00
N VAL A 219 -7.49 17.00 7.05
CA VAL A 219 -7.77 17.03 5.61
C VAL A 219 -8.60 15.81 5.20
N TYR A 220 -8.16 14.61 5.57
CA TYR A 220 -8.82 13.38 5.16
C TYR A 220 -10.22 13.21 5.79
N ARG A 221 -10.36 13.50 7.08
CA ARG A 221 -11.62 13.41 7.82
C ARG A 221 -12.69 14.32 7.22
N SER A 222 -12.32 15.50 6.75
CA SER A 222 -13.24 16.44 6.12
C SER A 222 -13.78 15.87 4.80
N ALA A 223 -12.88 15.39 3.93
CA ALA A 223 -13.27 14.73 2.68
C ALA A 223 -14.10 13.45 2.93
N LEU A 224 -13.73 12.65 3.92
CA LEU A 224 -14.46 11.42 4.26
C LEU A 224 -15.89 11.72 4.75
N LYS A 225 -16.11 12.83 5.47
CA LYS A 225 -17.45 13.25 5.87
C LYS A 225 -18.33 13.55 4.66
N GLU A 226 -17.81 14.27 3.67
CA GLU A 226 -18.50 14.54 2.40
C GLU A 226 -18.79 13.25 1.63
N VAL A 227 -17.83 12.32 1.59
CA VAL A 227 -17.99 11.01 0.93
C VAL A 227 -19.06 10.17 1.61
N VAL A 228 -19.08 10.09 2.95
CA VAL A 228 -20.10 9.33 3.70
C VAL A 228 -21.50 9.92 3.51
N GLU A 229 -21.62 11.25 3.51
CA GLU A 229 -22.89 11.93 3.19
C GLU A 229 -23.31 11.67 1.73
N GLY A 230 -22.37 11.60 0.80
CA GLY A 230 -22.60 11.23 -0.59
C GLY A 230 -23.03 9.77 -0.78
N LEU A 231 -22.39 8.83 -0.07
CA LEU A 231 -22.71 7.40 -0.12
C LEU A 231 -24.15 7.11 0.34
N GLY A 232 -24.60 7.80 1.40
CA GLY A 232 -25.98 7.70 1.88
C GLY A 232 -27.02 8.20 0.86
N LYS A 233 -26.64 9.07 -0.09
CA LYS A 233 -27.49 9.54 -1.20
C LYS A 233 -27.40 8.65 -2.44
N ALA A 234 -26.28 7.95 -2.61
CA ALA A 234 -25.98 7.15 -3.80
C ALA A 234 -26.73 5.82 -3.86
N VAL A 235 -27.20 5.30 -2.72
CA VAL A 235 -28.04 4.08 -2.68
C VAL A 235 -29.36 4.41 -1.98
N GLN A 236 -30.48 4.27 -2.71
CA GLN A 236 -31.82 4.54 -2.20
C GLN A 236 -32.62 3.25 -2.07
N ARG A 237 -33.24 3.04 -0.91
CA ARG A 237 -34.19 1.95 -0.70
C ARG A 237 -35.54 2.32 -1.29
N VAL A 238 -36.04 1.52 -2.23
CA VAL A 238 -37.34 1.66 -2.88
C VAL A 238 -38.18 0.42 -2.59
N GLU A 239 -39.42 0.61 -2.14
CA GLU A 239 -40.38 -0.49 -1.98
C GLU A 239 -41.24 -0.56 -3.25
N MET A 240 -41.10 -1.63 -4.02
CA MET A 240 -41.95 -1.91 -5.17
C MET A 240 -43.13 -2.78 -4.72
N VAL A 241 -44.34 -2.34 -5.04
CA VAL A 241 -45.58 -3.09 -4.80
C VAL A 241 -45.96 -3.78 -6.10
N GLU A 242 -45.62 -5.07 -6.21
CA GLU A 242 -46.30 -6.00 -7.12
C GLU A 242 -47.04 -7.01 -6.24
N GLU A 243 -48.37 -6.98 -6.22
CA GLU A 243 -49.14 -7.98 -5.48
C GLU A 243 -48.85 -9.39 -6.03
N PRO A 244 -48.56 -10.37 -5.16
CA PRO A 244 -48.87 -10.42 -3.73
C PRO A 244 -47.66 -10.19 -2.78
N PHE A 245 -46.52 -9.66 -3.22
CA PHE A 245 -45.32 -9.52 -2.37
C PHE A 245 -44.70 -8.12 -2.38
N LYS A 246 -44.48 -7.54 -1.19
CA LYS A 246 -43.63 -6.35 -1.02
C LYS A 246 -42.17 -6.71 -1.28
N LYS A 247 -41.57 -6.14 -2.32
CA LYS A 247 -40.14 -6.33 -2.64
C LYS A 247 -39.34 -5.07 -2.31
N VAL A 248 -38.25 -5.24 -1.57
CA VAL A 248 -37.30 -4.15 -1.26
C VAL A 248 -36.19 -4.17 -2.30
N VAL A 249 -36.08 -3.08 -3.06
CA VAL A 249 -35.06 -2.89 -4.10
C VAL A 249 -34.16 -1.71 -3.72
N TYR A 250 -32.86 -1.87 -3.81
CA TYR A 250 -31.88 -0.81 -3.58
C TYR A 250 -31.40 -0.26 -4.91
N MET A 251 -31.65 1.02 -5.17
CA MET A 251 -31.25 1.73 -6.39
C MET A 251 -29.91 2.42 -6.15
N ALA A 252 -28.87 1.99 -6.87
CA ALA A 252 -27.52 2.54 -6.78
C ALA A 252 -27.19 3.43 -7.99
N ASP A 253 -26.75 4.66 -7.74
CA ASP A 253 -26.19 5.57 -8.75
C ASP A 253 -24.69 5.31 -8.91
N LEU A 254 -24.33 4.60 -9.98
CA LEU A 254 -22.94 4.21 -10.22
C LEU A 254 -22.07 5.38 -10.65
N ARG A 255 -22.63 6.43 -11.28
CA ARG A 255 -21.86 7.61 -11.68
C ARG A 255 -21.42 8.39 -10.46
N LEU A 256 -22.35 8.60 -9.52
CA LEU A 256 -22.04 9.24 -8.25
C LEU A 256 -21.05 8.40 -7.43
N LEU A 257 -21.23 7.08 -7.34
CA LEU A 257 -20.26 6.21 -6.65
C LEU A 257 -18.85 6.24 -7.27
N THR A 258 -18.74 6.36 -8.59
CA THR A 258 -17.45 6.50 -9.28
C THR A 258 -16.76 7.81 -8.89
N GLN A 259 -17.50 8.92 -8.92
CA GLN A 259 -16.97 10.25 -8.52
C GLN A 259 -16.51 10.24 -7.05
N LEU A 260 -17.36 9.74 -6.15
CA LEU A 260 -17.03 9.62 -4.72
C LEU A 260 -15.83 8.69 -4.47
N ALA A 261 -15.66 7.63 -5.27
CA ALA A 261 -14.48 6.76 -5.19
C ALA A 261 -13.19 7.49 -5.56
N GLU A 262 -13.21 8.28 -6.63
CA GLU A 262 -12.07 9.08 -7.09
C GLU A 262 -11.73 10.22 -6.13
N GLU A 263 -12.75 10.94 -5.64
CA GLU A 263 -12.59 12.05 -4.69
C GLU A 263 -11.99 11.57 -3.37
N GLU A 264 -12.51 10.48 -2.81
CA GLU A 264 -11.95 9.86 -1.61
C GLU A 264 -10.50 9.40 -1.83
N SER A 265 -10.22 8.74 -2.95
CA SER A 265 -8.88 8.21 -3.23
C SER A 265 -7.86 9.34 -3.36
N LYS A 266 -8.22 10.43 -4.06
CA LYS A 266 -7.38 11.65 -4.17
C LYS A 266 -7.18 12.30 -2.81
N ALA A 267 -8.24 12.41 -1.99
CA ALA A 267 -8.13 12.99 -0.65
C ALA A 267 -7.22 12.16 0.27
N PHE A 268 -7.31 10.83 0.18
CA PHE A 268 -6.46 9.93 0.94
C PHE A 268 -5.00 9.98 0.49
N GLU A 269 -4.74 9.94 -0.82
CA GLU A 269 -3.39 10.08 -1.38
C GLU A 269 -2.77 11.42 -0.96
N ASN A 270 -3.55 12.51 -1.01
CA ASN A 270 -3.11 13.82 -0.53
C ASN A 270 -2.80 13.81 0.97
N ALA A 271 -3.63 13.16 1.79
CA ALA A 271 -3.39 13.09 3.23
C ALA A 271 -2.15 12.26 3.59
N LEU A 272 -1.93 11.12 2.93
CA LEU A 272 -0.71 10.32 3.08
C LEU A 272 0.52 11.11 2.65
N LYS A 273 0.43 11.85 1.54
CA LYS A 273 1.49 12.73 1.06
C LYS A 273 1.83 13.81 2.09
N ILE A 274 0.83 14.53 2.59
CA ILE A 274 1.00 15.55 3.64
C ILE A 274 1.67 14.93 4.88
N LEU A 275 1.18 13.78 5.34
CA LEU A 275 1.73 13.09 6.50
C LEU A 275 3.21 12.75 6.30
N ARG A 276 3.56 12.19 5.14
CA ARG A 276 4.93 11.80 4.80
C ARG A 276 5.86 13.00 4.70
N GLU A 277 5.42 14.06 4.02
CA GLU A 277 6.18 15.31 3.89
C GLU A 277 6.47 15.93 5.25
N ARG A 278 5.45 16.05 6.12
CA ARG A 278 5.61 16.60 7.47
C ARG A 278 6.50 15.75 8.37
N LEU A 279 6.31 14.44 8.37
CA LEU A 279 7.15 13.54 9.17
C LEU A 279 8.61 13.62 8.73
N ASN A 280 8.88 13.67 7.42
CA ASN A 280 10.24 13.81 6.89
C ASN A 280 10.85 15.20 7.18
N GLU A 281 10.06 16.27 7.04
CA GLU A 281 10.46 17.64 7.40
C GLU A 281 10.91 17.70 8.88
N TYR A 282 10.08 17.16 9.79
CA TYR A 282 10.39 17.13 11.22
C TYR A 282 11.54 16.17 11.56
N ALA A 283 11.66 15.04 10.84
CA ALA A 283 12.76 14.11 11.00
C ALA A 283 14.12 14.76 10.70
N VAL A 284 14.21 15.51 9.59
CA VAL A 284 15.45 16.18 9.16
C VAL A 284 15.73 17.40 10.04
N LYS A 285 14.74 18.27 10.26
CA LYS A 285 14.91 19.53 11.00
C LYS A 285 15.34 19.33 12.46
N HIS A 286 14.97 18.20 13.06
CA HIS A 286 15.18 17.94 14.48
C HIS A 286 16.04 16.70 14.78
N ASP A 287 16.66 16.10 13.77
CA ASP A 287 17.48 14.88 13.90
C ASP A 287 16.73 13.72 14.57
N LEU A 288 15.50 13.47 14.10
CA LEU A 288 14.55 12.48 14.63
C LEU A 288 14.30 11.33 13.65
N LYS A 289 15.22 11.09 12.71
CA LYS A 289 15.04 10.13 11.61
C LYS A 289 14.71 8.72 12.09
N ASP A 290 15.41 8.22 13.11
CA ASP A 290 15.14 6.92 13.74
C ASP A 290 13.71 6.79 14.31
N LEU A 291 13.10 7.89 14.73
CA LEU A 291 11.79 7.91 15.40
C LEU A 291 10.61 8.30 14.49
N LEU A 292 10.88 9.00 13.37
CA LEU A 292 9.86 9.55 12.47
C LEU A 292 9.92 9.01 11.04
N ASP A 293 10.98 8.28 10.66
CA ASP A 293 11.09 7.69 9.32
C ASP A 293 9.97 6.67 9.06
N VAL A 294 9.39 6.73 7.87
CA VAL A 294 8.20 5.96 7.50
C VAL A 294 8.60 4.79 6.61
N LYS A 295 8.52 3.58 7.17
CA LYS A 295 8.52 2.33 6.41
C LYS A 295 7.08 1.97 6.02
N GLU A 296 6.69 2.32 4.80
CA GLU A 296 5.30 2.20 4.33
C GLU A 296 4.79 0.74 4.32
N ASP A 297 5.68 -0.21 4.04
CA ASP A 297 5.42 -1.65 4.08
C ASP A 297 5.09 -2.11 5.51
N VAL A 298 5.89 -1.70 6.51
CA VAL A 298 5.66 -2.01 7.92
C VAL A 298 4.38 -1.34 8.42
N ALA A 299 4.14 -0.09 8.01
CA ALA A 299 2.93 0.64 8.38
C ALA A 299 1.67 -0.02 7.83
N ARG A 300 1.71 -0.54 6.60
CA ARG A 300 0.61 -1.29 5.99
C ARG A 300 0.34 -2.59 6.75
N ARG A 301 1.40 -3.35 7.07
CA ARG A 301 1.27 -4.58 7.85
C ARG A 301 0.67 -4.33 9.23
N LEU A 302 1.09 -3.26 9.92
CA LEU A 302 0.49 -2.85 11.19
C LEU A 302 -1.00 -2.49 11.03
N ALA A 303 -1.36 -1.77 9.98
CA ALA A 303 -2.76 -1.42 9.72
C ALA A 303 -3.65 -2.66 9.51
N GLU A 304 -3.11 -3.68 8.85
CA GLU A 304 -3.81 -4.92 8.51
C GLU A 304 -3.70 -6.03 9.58
N ALA A 305 -2.84 -5.85 10.58
CA ALA A 305 -2.52 -6.84 11.59
C ALA A 305 -3.74 -7.31 12.39
N LYS A 306 -3.80 -8.62 12.66
CA LYS A 306 -4.76 -9.22 13.58
C LYS A 306 -4.34 -8.98 15.03
N ALA A 307 -5.27 -9.21 15.96
CA ALA A 307 -5.04 -9.00 17.38
C ALA A 307 -3.78 -9.70 17.95
N PRO A 308 -3.49 -10.97 17.63
CA PRO A 308 -2.26 -11.61 18.12
C PRO A 308 -0.99 -11.06 17.44
N GLU A 309 -1.09 -10.52 16.23
CA GLU A 309 0.04 -9.99 15.46
C GLU A 309 0.42 -8.57 15.95
N LEU A 310 -0.46 -7.85 16.67
CA LEU A 310 -0.18 -6.49 17.17
C LEU A 310 0.99 -6.41 18.16
N SER A 311 1.34 -7.51 18.85
CA SER A 311 2.52 -7.56 19.71
C SER A 311 3.84 -7.53 18.94
N GLU A 312 3.85 -8.00 17.69
CA GLU A 312 5.04 -8.01 16.82
C GLU A 312 5.44 -6.59 16.41
N PHE A 313 4.49 -5.66 16.45
CA PHE A 313 4.70 -4.24 16.18
C PHE A 313 4.97 -3.42 17.46
N GLY A 314 5.48 -4.05 18.53
CA GLY A 314 5.78 -3.36 19.79
C GLY A 314 6.78 -2.21 19.64
N ASP A 315 7.79 -2.41 18.78
CA ASP A 315 8.97 -1.55 18.67
C ASP A 315 8.96 -0.58 17.47
N VAL A 316 7.85 -0.52 16.72
CA VAL A 316 7.74 0.39 15.58
C VAL A 316 7.78 1.85 16.02
N ASN A 317 8.43 2.69 15.21
CA ASN A 317 8.61 4.10 15.51
C ASN A 317 7.32 4.92 15.34
N PHE A 318 7.31 6.18 15.80
CA PHE A 318 6.11 7.02 15.78
C PHE A 318 5.66 7.37 14.35
N GLY A 319 6.60 7.51 13.40
CA GLY A 319 6.30 7.76 11.99
C GLY A 319 5.49 6.62 11.37
N VAL A 320 5.95 5.38 11.55
CA VAL A 320 5.25 4.16 11.10
C VAL A 320 3.89 4.03 11.77
N LYS A 321 3.75 4.28 13.08
CA LYS A 321 2.45 4.25 13.76
C LYS A 321 1.48 5.31 13.23
N ALA A 322 1.95 6.52 12.96
CA ALA A 322 1.12 7.60 12.43
C ALA A 322 0.63 7.28 11.01
N TYR A 323 1.52 6.79 10.15
CA TYR A 323 1.19 6.36 8.80
C TYR A 323 0.22 5.18 8.80
N ALA A 324 0.48 4.17 9.63
CA ALA A 324 -0.41 3.03 9.83
C ALA A 324 -1.78 3.45 10.37
N ALA A 325 -1.83 4.43 11.29
CA ALA A 325 -3.08 4.92 11.87
C ALA A 325 -3.97 5.57 10.80
N LEU A 326 -3.40 6.34 9.88
CA LEU A 326 -4.17 6.97 8.80
C LEU A 326 -4.68 5.93 7.79
N ILE A 327 -3.86 4.93 7.44
CA ILE A 327 -4.29 3.77 6.63
C ILE A 327 -5.43 3.02 7.34
N ALA A 328 -5.18 2.59 8.58
CA ALA A 328 -6.13 1.79 9.35
C ALA A 328 -7.43 2.53 9.63
N TYR A 329 -7.38 3.86 9.80
CA TYR A 329 -8.57 4.70 9.91
C TYR A 329 -9.38 4.71 8.61
N ARG A 330 -8.72 4.88 7.44
CA ARG A 330 -9.39 4.75 6.14
C ARG A 330 -10.05 3.40 5.99
N GLU A 331 -9.32 2.33 6.26
CA GLU A 331 -9.85 0.97 6.16
C GLU A 331 -11.08 0.77 7.06
N TYR A 332 -10.99 1.24 8.31
CA TYR A 332 -12.09 1.18 9.26
C TYR A 332 -13.30 1.99 8.77
N ALA A 333 -13.09 3.21 8.32
CA ALA A 333 -14.13 4.09 7.80
C ALA A 333 -14.83 3.50 6.56
N LEU A 334 -14.09 2.79 5.72
CA LEU A 334 -14.57 2.07 4.54
C LEU A 334 -15.02 0.61 4.84
N GLY A 335 -15.32 0.32 6.10
CA GLY A 335 -15.98 -0.92 6.52
C GLY A 335 -15.07 -2.14 6.73
N ARG A 336 -13.75 -2.03 6.55
CA ARG A 336 -12.78 -3.06 6.97
C ARG A 336 -12.37 -2.79 8.42
N ARG A 337 -13.02 -3.45 9.38
CA ARG A 337 -12.66 -3.30 10.81
C ARG A 337 -11.46 -4.19 11.14
N GLY A 338 -10.27 -3.68 10.83
CA GLY A 338 -9.01 -4.23 11.33
C GLY A 338 -8.84 -3.93 12.83
N VAL A 339 -8.01 -4.72 13.50
CA VAL A 339 -7.80 -4.59 14.95
C VAL A 339 -7.11 -3.26 15.28
N PHE A 340 -6.07 -2.92 14.53
CA PHE A 340 -5.45 -1.59 14.64
C PHE A 340 -6.37 -0.48 14.11
N GLY A 341 -7.22 -0.76 13.12
CA GLY A 341 -8.27 0.16 12.64
C GLY A 341 -9.26 0.54 13.74
N THR A 342 -9.66 -0.39 14.60
CA THR A 342 -10.51 -0.11 15.77
C THR A 342 -9.81 0.83 16.75
N ALA A 343 -8.50 0.65 16.97
CA ALA A 343 -7.70 1.56 17.77
C ALA A 343 -7.62 2.95 17.12
N ALA A 344 -7.22 3.02 15.85
CA ALA A 344 -7.08 4.26 15.10
C ALA A 344 -8.39 5.06 15.09
N LYS A 345 -9.52 4.42 14.78
CA LYS A 345 -10.84 5.06 14.80
C LYS A 345 -11.19 5.61 16.17
N HIS A 346 -11.05 4.83 17.25
CA HIS A 346 -11.36 5.32 18.59
C HIS A 346 -10.49 6.53 18.96
N TRP A 347 -9.17 6.39 18.85
CA TRP A 347 -8.22 7.38 19.32
C TRP A 347 -8.21 8.65 18.47
N LEU A 348 -8.36 8.57 17.15
CA LEU A 348 -8.39 9.78 16.29
C LEU A 348 -9.68 10.59 16.47
N GLU A 349 -10.82 9.90 16.67
CA GLU A 349 -12.12 10.53 16.86
C GLU A 349 -12.24 11.25 18.22
N VAL A 350 -11.82 10.61 19.31
CA VAL A 350 -11.82 11.23 20.65
C VAL A 350 -10.66 12.22 20.85
N GLY A 351 -9.82 12.38 19.83
CA GLY A 351 -8.62 13.22 19.88
C GLY A 351 -7.54 12.67 20.81
N GLY A 352 -7.46 11.37 21.05
CA GLY A 352 -6.35 10.75 21.78
C GLY A 352 -5.23 10.22 20.87
N SER A 353 -4.95 10.88 19.74
CA SER A 353 -3.86 10.52 18.81
C SER A 353 -2.49 10.40 19.53
N ALA A 354 -2.25 11.23 20.54
CA ALA A 354 -1.07 11.13 21.40
C ALA A 354 -0.93 9.77 22.11
N TRP A 355 -2.04 9.22 22.60
CA TRP A 355 -2.07 7.90 23.24
C TRP A 355 -1.94 6.77 22.23
N LEU A 356 -2.52 6.93 21.04
CA LEU A 356 -2.38 5.96 19.94
C LEU A 356 -0.92 5.76 19.54
N LEU A 357 -0.14 6.85 19.45
CA LEU A 357 1.27 6.79 19.08
C LEU A 357 2.16 6.36 20.25
N TYR A 358 1.85 6.81 21.47
CA TYR A 358 2.62 6.48 22.67
C TYR A 358 2.52 5.00 23.06
N TYR A 359 1.32 4.42 23.05
CA TYR A 359 1.14 3.02 23.43
C TYR A 359 1.73 2.05 22.39
N THR A 360 2.05 0.83 22.82
CA THR A 360 2.23 -0.28 21.88
C THR A 360 0.90 -0.56 21.15
N PRO A 361 0.91 -0.99 19.88
CA PRO A 361 -0.33 -1.21 19.12
C PRO A 361 -1.35 -2.11 19.82
N SER A 362 -0.89 -3.18 20.46
CA SER A 362 -1.74 -4.08 21.27
C SER A 362 -2.42 -3.35 22.43
N THR A 363 -1.68 -2.52 23.18
CA THR A 363 -2.23 -1.75 24.30
C THR A 363 -3.22 -0.68 23.83
N ALA A 364 -2.91 -0.01 22.72
CA ALA A 364 -3.81 0.99 22.12
C ALA A 364 -5.14 0.36 21.72
N TYR A 365 -5.11 -0.84 21.14
CA TYR A 365 -6.29 -1.62 20.79
C TYR A 365 -7.09 -2.07 22.02
N GLU A 366 -6.47 -2.71 23.01
CA GLU A 366 -7.20 -3.22 24.19
C GLU A 366 -7.90 -2.09 24.97
N ARG A 367 -7.28 -0.90 25.03
CA ARG A 367 -7.91 0.29 25.62
C ARG A 367 -9.08 0.81 24.79
N ALA A 368 -8.95 0.85 23.46
CA ALA A 368 -10.04 1.24 22.57
C ALA A 368 -11.22 0.25 22.62
N LYS A 369 -10.93 -1.06 22.70
CA LYS A 369 -11.92 -2.15 22.80
C LYS A 369 -12.78 -2.05 24.06
N ARG A 370 -12.17 -1.73 25.21
CA ARG A 370 -12.90 -1.53 26.48
C ARG A 370 -13.89 -0.37 26.42
N ALA A 371 -13.67 0.62 25.56
CA ALA A 371 -14.54 1.77 25.39
C ALA A 371 -15.79 1.51 24.49
N ARG A 372 -15.99 0.27 23.99
CA ARG A 372 -17.12 -0.22 23.16
C ARG A 372 -17.83 0.86 22.33
N VAL A 373 -17.28 1.16 21.15
CA VAL A 373 -17.93 2.06 20.16
C VAL A 373 -18.22 1.29 18.86
N GLU A 374 -19.24 0.44 18.86
CA GLU A 374 -19.79 -0.07 17.60
C GLU A 374 -20.88 0.89 17.10
N ARG A 375 -20.65 1.51 15.94
CA ARG A 375 -21.72 2.18 15.18
C ARG A 375 -22.44 1.09 14.37
N PRO A 376 -23.78 1.03 14.39
CA PRO A 376 -24.53 0.19 13.46
C PRO A 376 -24.35 0.72 12.03
N VAL A 377 -23.98 -0.16 11.09
CA VAL A 377 -23.82 0.14 9.66
C VAL A 377 -25.11 -0.28 8.95
N THR A 378 -25.67 0.57 8.10
CA THR A 378 -26.91 0.25 7.37
C THR A 378 -26.63 -0.65 6.16
N VAL A 379 -27.65 -1.33 5.64
CA VAL A 379 -27.50 -2.18 4.44
C VAL A 379 -27.12 -1.33 3.23
N GLU A 380 -27.65 -0.11 3.14
CA GLU A 380 -27.36 0.89 2.13
C GLU A 380 -25.87 1.27 2.13
N GLU A 381 -25.28 1.54 3.30
CA GLU A 381 -23.85 1.84 3.45
C GLU A 381 -22.97 0.66 3.00
N MET A 382 -23.36 -0.59 3.32
CA MET A 382 -22.62 -1.79 2.89
C MET A 382 -22.67 -2.00 1.38
N VAL A 383 -23.84 -1.80 0.76
CA VAL A 383 -24.01 -1.91 -0.70
C VAL A 383 -23.25 -0.81 -1.43
N ALA A 384 -23.32 0.43 -0.93
CA ALA A 384 -22.60 1.57 -1.50
C ALA A 384 -21.09 1.34 -1.47
N GLU A 385 -20.53 0.89 -0.35
CA GLU A 385 -19.11 0.58 -0.22
C GLU A 385 -18.70 -0.62 -1.09
N ALA A 386 -19.53 -1.66 -1.18
CA ALA A 386 -19.28 -2.79 -2.07
C ALA A 386 -19.13 -2.33 -3.53
N LEU A 387 -20.10 -1.56 -4.02
CA LEU A 387 -20.11 -1.05 -5.40
C LEU A 387 -19.00 -0.02 -5.64
N ARG A 388 -18.67 0.81 -4.64
CA ARG A 388 -17.56 1.77 -4.71
C ARG A 388 -16.23 1.06 -5.01
N ARG A 389 -15.97 -0.10 -4.39
CA ARG A 389 -14.76 -0.90 -4.62
C ARG A 389 -14.60 -1.38 -6.06
N LEU A 390 -15.68 -1.44 -6.85
CA LEU A 390 -15.61 -1.77 -8.28
C LEU A 390 -14.72 -0.79 -9.07
N PHE A 391 -14.63 0.46 -8.61
CA PHE A 391 -13.93 1.55 -9.29
C PHE A 391 -12.51 1.81 -8.79
N LEU A 392 -12.06 1.09 -7.76
CA LEU A 392 -10.73 1.27 -7.18
C LEU A 392 -9.63 0.70 -8.08
N LYS A 393 -8.51 1.41 -8.15
CA LYS A 393 -7.33 1.03 -8.92
C LYS A 393 -6.34 0.25 -8.04
N PRO A 394 -5.55 -0.69 -8.62
CA PRO A 394 -5.45 -1.01 -10.05
C PRO A 394 -6.52 -1.98 -10.58
N GLY A 395 -7.38 -2.57 -9.74
CA GLY A 395 -8.34 -3.60 -10.12
C GLY A 395 -9.31 -3.16 -11.21
N ALA A 396 -9.85 -1.93 -11.12
CA ALA A 396 -10.78 -1.40 -12.11
C ALA A 396 -10.17 -1.32 -13.52
N ASN A 397 -8.86 -1.07 -13.63
CA ASN A 397 -8.16 -1.06 -14.92
C ASN A 397 -8.07 -2.48 -15.51
N HIS A 398 -7.80 -3.48 -14.67
CA HIS A 398 -7.64 -4.87 -15.09
C HIS A 398 -8.95 -5.53 -15.52
N TYR A 399 -10.06 -5.10 -14.93
CA TYR A 399 -11.40 -5.59 -15.23
C TYR A 399 -12.26 -4.52 -15.88
N ARG A 400 -11.65 -3.65 -16.72
CA ARG A 400 -12.35 -2.53 -17.36
C ARG A 400 -13.63 -2.96 -18.08
N GLY A 401 -13.57 -4.05 -18.85
CA GLY A 401 -14.76 -4.56 -19.54
C GLY A 401 -15.90 -4.95 -18.59
N LEU A 402 -15.59 -5.43 -17.37
CA LEU A 402 -16.61 -5.76 -16.37
C LEU A 402 -17.21 -4.49 -15.78
N VAL A 403 -16.35 -3.50 -15.47
CA VAL A 403 -16.77 -2.19 -14.97
C VAL A 403 -17.65 -1.49 -16.00
N GLU A 404 -17.27 -1.53 -17.28
CA GLU A 404 -18.05 -0.99 -18.40
C GLU A 404 -19.41 -1.69 -18.53
N GLU A 405 -19.46 -3.03 -18.50
CA GLU A 405 -20.74 -3.75 -18.58
C GLU A 405 -21.68 -3.47 -17.41
N LEU A 406 -21.15 -3.32 -16.20
CA LEU A 406 -21.94 -2.98 -15.01
C LEU A 406 -22.38 -1.51 -15.00
N THR A 407 -21.65 -0.61 -15.67
CA THR A 407 -21.98 0.82 -15.73
C THR A 407 -22.86 1.21 -16.92
N LYS A 408 -23.11 0.30 -17.87
CA LYS A 408 -24.13 0.49 -18.94
C LYS A 408 -25.50 0.79 -18.33
N GLY A 409 -26.05 1.97 -18.64
CA GLY A 409 -27.30 2.51 -18.08
C GLY A 409 -27.12 3.42 -16.86
N GLY A 410 -25.91 3.53 -16.28
CA GLY A 410 -25.57 4.46 -15.20
C GLY A 410 -26.16 4.17 -13.81
N LYS A 411 -27.13 3.25 -13.71
CA LYS A 411 -27.79 2.85 -12.47
C LYS A 411 -27.90 1.33 -12.36
N LEU A 412 -27.85 0.81 -11.14
CA LEU A 412 -28.13 -0.59 -10.83
C LEU A 412 -29.24 -0.71 -9.79
N ALA A 413 -30.14 -1.66 -9.98
CA ALA A 413 -31.10 -2.08 -8.98
C ALA A 413 -30.62 -3.38 -8.31
N LEU A 414 -30.68 -3.44 -6.99
CA LEU A 414 -30.27 -4.60 -6.20
C LEU A 414 -31.46 -5.14 -5.40
N GLU A 415 -31.92 -6.35 -5.72
CA GLU A 415 -33.00 -7.03 -5.00
C GLU A 415 -32.40 -7.96 -3.93
N LEU A 416 -32.81 -7.83 -2.67
CA LEU A 416 -32.33 -8.71 -1.60
C LEU A 416 -32.94 -10.11 -1.77
N GLU A 417 -32.10 -11.11 -2.02
CA GLU A 417 -32.50 -12.51 -2.21
C GLU A 417 -32.38 -13.32 -0.92
N GLU A 418 -31.31 -13.09 -0.15
CA GLU A 418 -31.03 -13.87 1.06
C GLU A 418 -30.45 -13.02 2.17
N LYS A 419 -30.98 -13.19 3.39
CA LYS A 419 -30.42 -12.65 4.64
C LYS A 419 -30.27 -13.77 5.65
N LYS A 420 -29.05 -14.02 6.11
CA LYS A 420 -28.76 -14.94 7.21
C LYS A 420 -28.08 -14.18 8.34
N THR A 421 -28.58 -14.36 9.56
CA THR A 421 -28.02 -13.74 10.77
C THR A 421 -27.83 -14.80 11.84
N LYS A 422 -26.58 -15.01 12.27
CA LYS A 422 -26.20 -15.77 13.47
C LYS A 422 -25.42 -14.85 14.39
N GLU A 423 -25.31 -15.17 15.69
CA GLU A 423 -24.71 -14.33 16.75
C GLU A 423 -23.34 -13.68 16.42
N LYS A 424 -22.60 -14.15 15.41
CA LYS A 424 -21.32 -13.59 14.95
C LYS A 424 -21.14 -13.54 13.41
N THR A 425 -22.20 -13.75 12.64
CA THR A 425 -22.13 -13.83 11.16
C THR A 425 -23.42 -13.29 10.54
N GLU A 426 -23.30 -12.19 9.81
CA GLU A 426 -24.35 -11.67 8.93
C GLU A 426 -23.94 -11.90 7.48
N SER A 427 -24.86 -12.39 6.64
CA SER A 427 -24.64 -12.45 5.20
C SER A 427 -25.86 -11.98 4.44
N TYR A 428 -25.62 -11.12 3.44
CA TYR A 428 -26.61 -10.57 2.53
C TYR A 428 -26.25 -10.99 1.10
N VAL A 429 -27.23 -11.42 0.32
CA VAL A 429 -27.08 -11.72 -1.11
C VAL A 429 -28.09 -10.91 -1.89
N PHE A 430 -27.62 -10.10 -2.84
CA PHE A 430 -28.43 -9.26 -3.70
C PHE A 430 -28.35 -9.72 -5.14
N LYS A 431 -29.46 -9.81 -5.86
CA LYS A 431 -29.48 -9.94 -7.32
C LYS A 431 -29.34 -8.57 -7.97
N LEU A 432 -28.51 -8.47 -9.00
CA LEU A 432 -28.27 -7.22 -9.72
C LEU A 432 -29.09 -7.15 -11.00
N PHE A 433 -29.73 -6.00 -11.19
CA PHE A 433 -30.52 -5.65 -12.37
C PHE A 433 -30.00 -4.36 -12.97
N ARG A 434 -29.95 -4.31 -14.29
CA ARG A 434 -29.73 -3.07 -15.05
C ARG A 434 -31.06 -2.35 -15.19
N VAL A 435 -31.02 -1.03 -15.05
CA VAL A 435 -32.16 -0.15 -15.32
C VAL A 435 -32.04 0.36 -16.76
N GLU A 436 -32.96 -0.05 -17.64
CA GLU A 436 -32.98 0.36 -19.05
C GLU A 436 -33.74 1.71 -19.25
N GLU A 437 -33.61 2.32 -20.43
CA GLU A 437 -34.33 3.55 -20.80
C GLU A 437 -35.84 3.29 -20.83
N GLY A 438 -36.53 3.64 -19.75
CA GLY A 438 -37.96 3.33 -19.53
C GLY A 438 -38.28 2.80 -18.12
N GLY A 439 -37.25 2.47 -17.31
CA GLY A 439 -37.43 1.98 -15.94
C GLY A 439 -37.59 0.46 -15.82
N GLU A 440 -37.50 -0.27 -16.93
CA GLU A 440 -37.52 -1.74 -16.94
C GLU A 440 -36.25 -2.32 -16.29
N LEU A 441 -36.41 -3.35 -15.46
CA LEU A 441 -35.33 -4.03 -14.74
C LEU A 441 -34.90 -5.30 -15.45
N LYS A 442 -33.70 -5.30 -16.02
CA LYS A 442 -33.12 -6.47 -16.70
C LYS A 442 -32.15 -7.21 -15.79
N GLU A 443 -32.46 -8.45 -15.42
CA GLU A 443 -31.57 -9.27 -14.57
C GLU A 443 -30.24 -9.52 -15.27
N LEU A 444 -29.13 -9.19 -14.60
CA LEU A 444 -27.78 -9.36 -15.15
C LEU A 444 -27.22 -10.77 -14.94
N GLY A 445 -27.90 -11.60 -14.14
CA GLY A 445 -27.37 -12.89 -13.70
C GLY A 445 -26.13 -12.74 -12.81
N ILE A 446 -26.00 -11.63 -12.09
CA ILE A 446 -24.92 -11.35 -11.13
C ILE A 446 -25.55 -11.21 -9.74
N LYS A 447 -24.89 -11.78 -8.73
CA LYS A 447 -25.26 -11.64 -7.33
C LYS A 447 -24.16 -10.96 -6.53
N LEU A 448 -24.46 -9.93 -5.76
CA LEU A 448 -23.54 -9.37 -4.78
C LEU A 448 -23.73 -10.07 -3.44
N SER A 449 -22.71 -10.78 -2.98
CA SER A 449 -22.64 -11.37 -1.65
C SER A 449 -21.82 -10.46 -0.74
N ILE A 450 -22.39 -10.09 0.40
CA ILE A 450 -21.75 -9.36 1.49
C ILE A 450 -21.74 -10.25 2.72
N ARG A 451 -20.57 -10.54 3.30
CA ARG A 451 -20.46 -11.41 4.47
C ARG A 451 -19.61 -10.76 5.57
N LYS A 452 -20.15 -10.71 6.78
CA LYS A 452 -19.41 -10.35 8.00
C LYS A 452 -18.63 -11.57 8.47
N VAL A 453 -17.31 -11.50 8.47
CA VAL A 453 -16.40 -12.55 8.94
C VAL A 453 -15.54 -11.98 10.05
N GLY A 454 -15.82 -12.38 11.30
CA GLY A 454 -15.18 -11.77 12.47
C GLY A 454 -15.57 -10.30 12.61
N GLU A 455 -14.58 -9.42 12.69
CA GLU A 455 -14.78 -7.96 12.72
C GLU A 455 -14.89 -7.34 11.30
N GLY A 456 -14.47 -8.04 10.23
CA GLY A 456 -14.43 -7.51 8.87
C GLY A 456 -15.63 -7.86 7.98
N MET A 457 -15.77 -7.14 6.86
CA MET A 457 -16.74 -7.41 5.78
C MET A 457 -16.03 -7.87 4.51
N THR A 458 -16.57 -8.91 3.87
CA THR A 458 -16.13 -9.39 2.55
C THR A 458 -17.22 -9.18 1.51
N TYR A 459 -16.81 -8.71 0.32
CA TYR A 459 -17.69 -8.35 -0.79
C TYR A 459 -17.32 -9.16 -2.03
N THR A 460 -18.28 -9.82 -2.65
CA THR A 460 -18.03 -10.71 -3.79
C THR A 460 -19.17 -10.65 -4.79
N LEU A 461 -18.86 -10.39 -6.06
CA LEU A 461 -19.78 -10.53 -7.19
C LEU A 461 -19.74 -11.97 -7.71
N ILE A 462 -20.84 -12.69 -7.60
CA ILE A 462 -21.01 -14.08 -8.06
C ILE A 462 -21.73 -14.05 -9.40
N PHE A 463 -21.16 -14.67 -10.42
CA PHE A 463 -21.68 -14.62 -11.79
C PHE A 463 -22.41 -15.92 -12.15
N GLY A 464 -23.56 -15.79 -12.79
CA GLY A 464 -24.29 -16.90 -13.38
C GLY A 464 -23.50 -17.50 -14.55
N MET A 465 -23.07 -18.76 -14.40
CA MET A 465 -22.19 -19.43 -15.36
C MET A 465 -22.73 -19.50 -16.80
N LYS A 466 -24.05 -19.48 -17.01
CA LYS A 466 -24.62 -19.56 -18.36
C LYS A 466 -24.41 -18.27 -19.18
N SER A 467 -24.45 -17.10 -18.53
CA SER A 467 -24.46 -15.81 -19.23
C SER A 467 -23.08 -15.14 -19.28
N TRP A 468 -22.18 -15.49 -18.36
CA TRP A 468 -20.88 -14.81 -18.20
C TRP A 468 -19.65 -15.68 -18.48
N ARG A 469 -19.82 -16.94 -18.90
CA ARG A 469 -18.70 -17.85 -19.21
C ARG A 469 -17.75 -17.27 -20.26
N GLY A 470 -18.28 -16.76 -21.37
CA GLY A 470 -17.46 -16.20 -22.46
C GLY A 470 -16.67 -14.94 -22.05
N PHE A 471 -17.15 -14.19 -21.05
CA PHE A 471 -16.46 -13.00 -20.53
C PHE A 471 -15.16 -13.36 -19.79
N PHE A 472 -15.16 -14.48 -19.05
CA PHE A 472 -13.97 -14.92 -18.30
C PHE A 472 -13.08 -15.90 -19.08
N GLU A 473 -13.53 -16.39 -20.24
CA GLU A 473 -12.81 -17.35 -21.07
C GLU A 473 -11.44 -16.82 -21.51
N GLN A 474 -11.35 -15.56 -21.95
CA GLN A 474 -10.08 -14.94 -22.32
C GLN A 474 -9.07 -14.88 -21.16
N VAL A 475 -9.55 -14.59 -19.94
CA VAL A 475 -8.68 -14.51 -18.75
C VAL A 475 -8.17 -15.91 -18.36
N LEU A 476 -9.02 -16.92 -18.49
CA LEU A 476 -8.65 -18.32 -18.23
C LEU A 476 -7.73 -18.88 -19.33
N GLU A 477 -7.98 -18.57 -20.60
CA GLU A 477 -7.14 -19.01 -21.73
C GLU A 477 -5.71 -18.47 -21.61
N VAL A 478 -5.57 -17.21 -21.19
CA VAL A 478 -4.26 -16.62 -20.94
C VAL A 478 -3.55 -17.34 -19.78
N ALA A 479 -4.27 -17.72 -18.73
CA ALA A 479 -3.70 -18.50 -17.63
C ALA A 479 -3.31 -19.92 -18.06
N MET A 480 -4.10 -20.56 -18.94
CA MET A 480 -3.78 -21.88 -19.51
C MET A 480 -2.55 -21.84 -20.42
N LYS A 481 -2.40 -20.80 -21.24
CA LYS A 481 -1.17 -20.59 -22.04
C LYS A 481 0.06 -20.41 -21.15
N ALA A 482 -0.08 -19.63 -20.07
CA ALA A 482 0.99 -19.45 -19.09
C ALA A 482 1.32 -20.77 -18.36
N ALA A 483 0.32 -21.62 -18.07
CA ALA A 483 0.54 -22.93 -17.48
C ALA A 483 1.40 -23.84 -18.38
N GLY A 484 1.18 -23.80 -19.70
CA GLY A 484 2.02 -24.52 -20.66
C GLY A 484 3.49 -24.06 -20.62
N GLU A 485 3.72 -22.76 -20.44
CA GLU A 485 5.07 -22.21 -20.26
C GLU A 485 5.70 -22.66 -18.94
N VAL A 486 4.94 -22.66 -17.84
CA VAL A 486 5.40 -23.14 -16.53
C VAL A 486 5.78 -24.62 -16.60
N GLY A 487 4.89 -25.48 -17.10
CA GLY A 487 5.10 -26.93 -17.17
C GLY A 487 6.30 -27.31 -18.03
N GLY A 488 6.53 -26.61 -19.15
CA GLY A 488 7.68 -26.86 -20.04
C GLY A 488 9.02 -26.31 -19.55
N ARG A 489 9.09 -25.70 -18.36
CA ARG A 489 10.25 -25.00 -17.77
C ARG A 489 10.40 -25.28 -16.26
N LEU A 490 9.74 -26.33 -15.76
CA LEU A 490 9.99 -26.80 -14.39
C LEU A 490 11.43 -27.32 -14.30
N SER A 491 12.09 -27.02 -13.19
CA SER A 491 13.49 -27.41 -12.97
C SER A 491 13.63 -28.83 -12.45
N VAL A 492 12.52 -29.47 -12.05
CA VAL A 492 12.46 -30.88 -11.65
C VAL A 492 11.39 -31.60 -12.46
N GLU A 493 11.77 -32.64 -13.20
CA GLU A 493 10.80 -33.44 -13.99
C GLU A 493 9.73 -34.13 -13.15
N ASP A 494 10.08 -34.55 -11.93
CA ASP A 494 9.14 -35.22 -11.02
C ASP A 494 8.15 -34.22 -10.41
N SER A 495 7.00 -34.09 -11.08
CA SER A 495 5.94 -33.16 -10.69
C SER A 495 5.35 -33.42 -9.31
N LEU A 496 5.51 -34.63 -8.75
CA LEU A 496 4.98 -34.99 -7.43
C LEU A 496 5.51 -34.05 -6.35
N LEU A 497 6.77 -33.63 -6.45
CA LEU A 497 7.42 -32.77 -5.46
C LEU A 497 6.71 -31.42 -5.34
N TYR A 498 6.40 -30.79 -6.47
CA TYR A 498 5.63 -29.55 -6.51
C TYR A 498 4.18 -29.77 -6.06
N MET A 499 3.55 -30.87 -6.50
CA MET A 499 2.16 -31.18 -6.13
C MET A 499 2.00 -31.36 -4.62
N LEU A 500 2.92 -32.07 -3.95
CA LEU A 500 2.88 -32.28 -2.51
C LEU A 500 3.02 -30.96 -1.73
N GLY A 501 3.87 -30.03 -2.19
CA GLY A 501 3.97 -28.70 -1.58
C GLY A 501 2.69 -27.87 -1.69
N TRP A 502 1.98 -27.97 -2.82
CA TRP A 502 0.68 -27.31 -3.01
C TRP A 502 -0.45 -27.99 -2.22
N VAL A 503 -0.42 -29.32 -2.07
CA VAL A 503 -1.37 -30.11 -1.27
C VAL A 503 -1.23 -29.85 0.23
N ASP A 504 0.00 -29.61 0.69
CA ASP A 504 0.32 -29.16 2.05
C ASP A 504 -0.28 -27.77 2.34
N SER A 505 -0.36 -26.90 1.34
CA SER A 505 -0.85 -25.52 1.46
C SER A 505 -2.30 -25.30 0.94
N ASP A 506 -2.45 -24.71 -0.25
CA ASP A 506 -3.71 -24.18 -0.80
C ASP A 506 -4.61 -25.24 -1.48
N VAL A 507 -4.08 -26.43 -1.81
CA VAL A 507 -4.84 -27.50 -2.48
C VAL A 507 -5.41 -28.48 -1.46
N ALA A 508 -6.73 -28.44 -1.28
CA ALA A 508 -7.45 -29.35 -0.40
C ALA A 508 -7.85 -30.65 -1.11
N ILE A 509 -7.90 -31.75 -0.35
CA ILE A 509 -8.50 -33.02 -0.78
C ILE A 509 -9.90 -33.11 -0.17
N ILE A 510 -10.93 -33.17 -1.00
CA ILE A 510 -12.33 -33.10 -0.57
C ILE A 510 -13.09 -34.33 -1.04
N ARG A 511 -13.90 -34.91 -0.15
CA ARG A 511 -14.82 -36.01 -0.48
C ARG A 511 -16.16 -35.45 -0.98
N LYS A 512 -16.55 -35.80 -2.21
CA LYS A 512 -17.88 -35.47 -2.77
C LYS A 512 -18.94 -36.44 -2.21
N LYS A 513 -20.22 -36.03 -2.28
CA LYS A 513 -21.38 -36.83 -1.81
C LYS A 513 -21.46 -38.25 -2.40
N LYS A 514 -20.86 -38.48 -3.58
CA LYS A 514 -20.80 -39.80 -4.25
C LYS A 514 -19.62 -40.68 -3.78
N GLY A 515 -18.83 -40.24 -2.79
CA GLY A 515 -17.67 -40.97 -2.27
C GLY A 515 -16.33 -40.63 -2.94
N ASN A 516 -16.36 -40.11 -4.17
CA ASN A 516 -15.16 -39.71 -4.92
C ASN A 516 -14.41 -38.57 -4.23
N ARG A 517 -13.08 -38.65 -4.20
CA ARG A 517 -12.20 -37.58 -3.72
C ARG A 517 -11.76 -36.70 -4.88
N VAL A 518 -11.69 -35.40 -4.63
CA VAL A 518 -11.20 -34.42 -5.60
C VAL A 518 -10.18 -33.51 -4.96
N LEU A 519 -9.22 -33.07 -5.75
CA LEU A 519 -8.35 -31.96 -5.44
C LEU A 519 -9.13 -30.67 -5.71
N ARG A 520 -9.09 -29.71 -4.78
CA ARG A 520 -9.73 -28.41 -4.94
C ARG A 520 -8.82 -27.30 -4.45
N MET A 521 -8.69 -26.26 -5.26
CA MET A 521 -8.02 -25.02 -4.87
C MET A 521 -8.93 -23.82 -5.14
N SER A 522 -8.85 -22.80 -4.30
CA SER A 522 -9.40 -21.48 -4.58
C SER A 522 -8.30 -20.45 -4.58
N THR A 523 -8.21 -19.65 -5.64
CA THR A 523 -7.19 -18.60 -5.73
C THR A 523 -7.75 -17.30 -6.33
N SER A 524 -7.14 -16.19 -5.94
CA SER A 524 -7.33 -14.89 -6.59
C SER A 524 -6.12 -14.42 -7.40
N HIS A 525 -5.07 -15.24 -7.45
CA HIS A 525 -3.81 -14.95 -8.12
C HIS A 525 -3.71 -15.73 -9.43
N ARG A 526 -3.52 -15.01 -10.55
CA ARG A 526 -3.43 -15.63 -11.87
C ARG A 526 -2.17 -16.49 -12.02
N TRP A 527 -1.07 -16.11 -11.36
CA TRP A 527 0.16 -16.91 -11.34
C TRP A 527 -0.02 -18.25 -10.62
N GLN A 528 -0.70 -18.29 -9.46
CA GLN A 528 -1.02 -19.54 -8.76
C GLN A 528 -1.92 -20.44 -9.62
N LEU A 529 -2.91 -19.86 -10.30
CA LEU A 529 -3.76 -20.59 -11.23
C LEU A 529 -2.96 -21.22 -12.37
N ALA A 530 -2.05 -20.47 -13.00
CA ALA A 530 -1.20 -20.98 -14.09
C ALA A 530 -0.26 -22.10 -13.61
N GLU A 531 0.44 -21.88 -12.49
CA GLU A 531 1.38 -22.85 -11.94
C GLU A 531 0.69 -24.15 -11.55
N THR A 532 -0.39 -24.06 -10.76
CA THR A 532 -1.10 -25.26 -10.31
C THR A 532 -1.86 -25.94 -11.45
N HIS A 533 -2.31 -25.21 -12.47
CA HIS A 533 -2.88 -25.85 -13.66
C HIS A 533 -1.84 -26.70 -14.39
N ALA A 534 -0.59 -26.24 -14.47
CA ALA A 534 0.50 -27.01 -15.06
C ALA A 534 0.78 -28.33 -14.29
N LEU A 535 0.51 -28.35 -12.98
CA LEU A 535 0.76 -29.50 -12.11
C LEU A 535 -0.42 -30.47 -12.01
N PHE A 536 -1.64 -29.94 -11.87
CA PHE A 536 -2.83 -30.73 -11.55
C PHE A 536 -3.76 -30.94 -12.74
N ASP A 537 -3.52 -30.25 -13.86
CA ASP A 537 -4.37 -30.30 -15.05
C ASP A 537 -5.86 -30.16 -14.70
N TRP A 538 -6.20 -29.01 -14.10
CA TRP A 538 -7.52 -28.75 -13.52
C TRP A 538 -8.66 -29.05 -14.51
N SER A 539 -9.38 -30.15 -14.27
CA SER A 539 -10.49 -30.64 -15.10
C SER A 539 -11.76 -29.77 -15.03
N TYR A 540 -11.95 -29.06 -13.92
CA TYR A 540 -13.10 -28.20 -13.69
C TYR A 540 -12.62 -26.84 -13.21
N VAL A 541 -13.02 -25.78 -13.92
CA VAL A 541 -12.71 -24.40 -13.57
C VAL A 541 -14.02 -23.66 -13.38
N ALA A 542 -14.31 -23.31 -12.13
CA ALA A 542 -15.41 -22.45 -11.76
C ALA A 542 -14.89 -21.06 -11.43
N VAL A 543 -15.30 -20.06 -12.22
CA VAL A 543 -15.22 -18.68 -11.75
C VAL A 543 -16.28 -18.53 -10.68
N LEU A 544 -15.86 -18.47 -9.41
CA LEU A 544 -16.77 -18.22 -8.29
C LEU A 544 -17.29 -16.78 -8.35
N GLY A 545 -16.44 -15.87 -8.80
CA GLY A 545 -16.79 -14.47 -8.82
C GLY A 545 -15.63 -13.50 -8.98
N VAL A 546 -15.92 -12.25 -8.63
CA VAL A 546 -14.95 -11.17 -8.51
C VAL A 546 -15.06 -10.62 -7.09
N SER A 547 -13.97 -10.76 -6.34
CA SER A 547 -13.84 -10.16 -5.00
C SER A 547 -13.60 -8.65 -5.14
N LEU A 548 -14.31 -7.85 -4.35
CA LEU A 548 -14.18 -6.40 -4.36
C LEU A 548 -13.32 -5.97 -3.16
N THR A 549 -12.05 -5.67 -3.42
CA THR A 549 -11.06 -5.32 -2.40
C THR A 549 -10.75 -3.82 -2.41
N LEU A 550 -9.92 -3.36 -1.47
CA LEU A 550 -9.44 -1.97 -1.44
C LEU A 550 -8.46 -1.63 -2.57
N GLU A 551 -7.98 -2.63 -3.30
CA GLU A 551 -7.22 -2.48 -4.56
C GLU A 551 -8.12 -2.59 -5.81
N GLY A 552 -9.41 -2.80 -5.60
CA GLY A 552 -10.41 -2.99 -6.65
C GLY A 552 -10.80 -4.45 -6.91
N PRO A 553 -11.46 -4.71 -8.06
CA PRO A 553 -11.85 -6.05 -8.49
C PRO A 553 -10.67 -7.03 -8.60
N LYS A 554 -10.81 -8.23 -8.00
CA LYS A 554 -9.90 -9.37 -8.16
C LYS A 554 -10.69 -10.64 -8.52
N LEU A 555 -10.29 -11.34 -9.58
CA LEU A 555 -10.90 -12.61 -9.98
C LEU A 555 -10.76 -13.64 -8.86
N ALA A 556 -11.82 -14.38 -8.56
CA ALA A 556 -11.81 -15.50 -7.64
C ALA A 556 -12.20 -16.77 -8.40
N VAL A 557 -11.26 -17.71 -8.51
CA VAL A 557 -11.45 -18.97 -9.24
C VAL A 557 -11.37 -20.13 -8.26
N THR A 558 -12.29 -21.08 -8.40
CA THR A 558 -12.16 -22.42 -7.82
C THR A 558 -11.90 -23.40 -8.93
N VAL A 559 -10.90 -24.23 -8.72
CA VAL A 559 -10.50 -25.29 -9.64
C VAL A 559 -10.57 -26.64 -8.96
N GLU A 560 -10.94 -27.66 -9.72
CA GLU A 560 -10.99 -29.03 -9.25
C GLU A 560 -10.35 -30.01 -10.24
N ALA A 561 -9.69 -31.02 -9.71
CA ALA A 561 -9.19 -32.17 -10.45
C ALA A 561 -9.56 -33.48 -9.73
N PRO A 562 -9.69 -34.60 -10.46
CA PRO A 562 -9.74 -35.92 -9.86
C PRO A 562 -8.50 -36.18 -9.00
N LEU A 563 -8.66 -36.86 -7.84
CA LEU A 563 -7.51 -37.24 -6.99
C LEU A 563 -6.54 -38.16 -7.74
N GLU A 564 -7.03 -38.87 -8.73
CA GLU A 564 -6.29 -39.75 -9.63
C GLU A 564 -5.10 -39.04 -10.29
N ARG A 565 -5.13 -37.70 -10.47
CA ARG A 565 -3.97 -36.93 -10.94
C ARG A 565 -2.79 -36.99 -9.96
N LEU A 566 -3.06 -36.91 -8.67
CA LEU A 566 -2.04 -37.08 -7.63
C LEU A 566 -1.59 -38.55 -7.54
N ASP A 567 -2.52 -39.50 -7.68
CA ASP A 567 -2.18 -40.93 -7.68
C ASP A 567 -1.25 -41.30 -8.85
N GLU A 568 -1.50 -40.76 -10.06
CA GLU A 568 -0.65 -40.92 -11.23
C GLU A 568 0.77 -40.37 -11.00
N ALA A 569 0.89 -39.19 -10.38
CA ALA A 569 2.18 -38.60 -10.04
C ALA A 569 2.93 -39.44 -9.00
N ILE A 570 2.24 -39.95 -7.98
CA ILE A 570 2.81 -40.86 -6.97
C ILE A 570 3.34 -42.13 -7.62
N LYS A 571 2.55 -42.75 -8.50
CA LYS A 571 2.94 -43.97 -9.21
C LYS A 571 4.19 -43.74 -10.07
N LYS A 572 4.22 -42.69 -10.89
CA LYS A 572 5.38 -42.34 -11.73
C LYS A 572 6.64 -42.10 -10.89
N SER A 573 6.51 -41.37 -9.78
CA SER A 573 7.62 -41.11 -8.87
C SER A 573 8.14 -42.41 -8.20
N ALA A 574 7.25 -43.35 -7.87
CA ALA A 574 7.63 -44.65 -7.29
C ALA A 574 8.27 -45.61 -8.32
N GLU A 575 7.93 -45.47 -9.61
CA GLU A 575 8.47 -46.31 -10.70
C GLU A 575 9.83 -45.82 -11.20
N GLY A 576 10.06 -44.50 -11.23
CA GLY A 576 11.25 -43.91 -11.85
C GLY A 576 11.80 -42.63 -11.22
N GLY A 577 11.09 -42.01 -10.27
CA GLY A 577 11.42 -40.71 -9.71
C GLY A 577 11.87 -40.72 -8.25
N TRP A 578 11.52 -39.66 -7.53
CA TRP A 578 11.95 -39.39 -6.16
C TRP A 578 11.56 -40.49 -5.17
N LEU A 579 10.32 -40.97 -5.20
CA LEU A 579 9.86 -42.02 -4.28
C LEU A 579 10.63 -43.34 -4.50
N LYS A 580 11.00 -43.67 -5.74
CA LYS A 580 11.85 -44.83 -6.03
C LYS A 580 13.21 -44.73 -5.37
N MET A 581 13.82 -43.54 -5.39
CA MET A 581 15.12 -43.29 -4.74
C MET A 581 15.04 -43.47 -3.22
N LEU A 582 13.88 -43.20 -2.63
CA LEU A 582 13.62 -43.46 -1.20
C LEU A 582 13.23 -44.92 -0.90
N GLY A 583 13.16 -45.79 -1.92
CA GLY A 583 12.72 -47.18 -1.78
C GLY A 583 11.22 -47.33 -1.49
N ILE A 584 10.43 -46.31 -1.80
CA ILE A 584 8.99 -46.26 -1.52
C ILE A 584 8.22 -46.82 -2.71
N LYS A 585 7.40 -47.85 -2.44
CA LYS A 585 6.47 -48.42 -3.41
C LYS A 585 5.05 -47.99 -3.03
N ALA A 586 4.55 -46.96 -3.70
CA ALA A 586 3.20 -46.46 -3.53
C ALA A 586 2.57 -46.22 -4.91
N GLU A 587 1.32 -46.64 -5.07
CA GLU A 587 0.57 -46.49 -6.33
C GLU A 587 -0.56 -45.45 -6.22
N SER A 588 -0.75 -44.87 -5.03
CA SER A 588 -1.80 -43.91 -4.74
C SER A 588 -1.49 -43.12 -3.47
N TRP A 589 -2.23 -42.03 -3.26
CA TRP A 589 -2.22 -41.22 -2.05
C TRP A 589 -2.49 -42.07 -0.79
N ASP A 590 -3.46 -42.97 -0.82
CA ASP A 590 -3.71 -43.87 0.31
C ASP A 590 -2.57 -44.86 0.56
N GLY A 591 -1.91 -45.32 -0.50
CA GLY A 591 -0.72 -46.15 -0.39
C GLY A 591 0.43 -45.38 0.27
N LEU A 592 0.66 -44.14 -0.16
CA LEU A 592 1.71 -43.27 0.38
C LEU A 592 1.45 -42.92 1.86
N LYS A 593 0.21 -42.56 2.23
CA LYS A 593 -0.18 -42.32 3.62
C LYS A 593 0.08 -43.53 4.52
N ARG A 594 -0.34 -44.72 4.08
CA ARG A 594 -0.12 -45.98 4.81
C ARG A 594 1.37 -46.29 4.97
N TRP A 595 2.16 -46.04 3.91
CA TRP A 595 3.60 -46.21 3.97
C TRP A 595 4.22 -45.27 5.01
N VAL A 596 3.87 -43.97 5.00
CA VAL A 596 4.37 -42.98 5.99
C VAL A 596 3.95 -43.35 7.41
N ALA A 597 2.69 -43.76 7.61
CA ALA A 597 2.20 -44.23 8.91
C ALA A 597 2.97 -45.46 9.41
N GLY A 598 3.32 -46.38 8.51
CA GLY A 598 4.14 -47.56 8.80
C GLY A 598 5.55 -47.23 9.27
N HIS A 599 6.13 -46.13 8.78
CA HIS A 599 7.49 -45.67 9.09
C HIS A 599 7.53 -44.48 10.06
N TRP A 600 6.42 -44.17 10.74
CA TRP A 600 6.28 -42.98 11.60
C TRP A 600 7.31 -42.95 12.75
N GLY A 601 7.75 -44.11 13.25
CA GLY A 601 8.80 -44.19 14.26
C GLY A 601 10.15 -43.63 13.77
N GLU A 602 10.48 -43.84 12.49
CA GLU A 602 11.68 -43.26 11.86
C GLU A 602 11.55 -41.72 11.78
N VAL A 603 10.36 -41.23 11.42
CA VAL A 603 10.05 -39.79 11.35
C VAL A 603 10.22 -39.13 12.73
N ILE A 604 9.61 -39.69 13.78
CA ILE A 604 9.76 -39.16 15.15
C ILE A 604 11.23 -39.17 15.58
N GLY A 605 11.95 -40.26 15.30
CA GLY A 605 13.38 -40.36 15.62
C GLY A 605 14.19 -39.27 14.92
N ALA A 606 13.89 -38.99 13.65
CA ALA A 606 14.51 -37.93 12.88
C ALA A 606 14.18 -36.53 13.42
N VAL A 607 12.92 -36.27 13.77
CA VAL A 607 12.51 -35.00 14.40
C VAL A 607 13.32 -34.77 15.66
N LYS A 608 13.36 -35.76 16.57
CA LYS A 608 14.10 -35.68 17.84
C LYS A 608 15.60 -35.38 17.63
N ARG A 609 16.23 -35.93 16.59
CA ARG A 609 17.64 -35.62 16.23
C ARG A 609 17.83 -34.19 15.71
N ARG A 610 16.84 -33.63 15.01
CA ARG A 610 16.93 -32.30 14.39
C ARG A 610 16.47 -31.16 15.28
N LEU A 611 15.87 -31.46 16.44
CA LEU A 611 15.42 -30.45 17.41
C LEU A 611 16.52 -29.51 17.89
N GLU A 612 17.77 -29.98 17.98
CA GLU A 612 18.90 -29.12 18.40
C GLU A 612 19.12 -27.94 17.43
N GLY A 613 18.74 -28.10 16.16
CA GLY A 613 18.78 -27.05 15.15
C GLY A 613 17.50 -26.20 15.07
N VAL A 614 16.51 -26.43 15.93
CA VAL A 614 15.23 -25.71 15.94
C VAL A 614 15.14 -24.80 17.16
N GLU A 615 15.01 -23.50 16.93
CA GLU A 615 14.73 -22.55 18.00
C GLU A 615 13.24 -22.58 18.37
N VAL A 616 12.93 -22.52 19.66
CA VAL A 616 11.54 -22.41 20.15
C VAL A 616 11.30 -20.98 20.60
N GLY A 617 10.41 -20.27 19.90
CA GLY A 617 10.04 -18.90 20.23
C GLY A 617 8.82 -18.80 21.14
N SER A 618 8.37 -17.57 21.37
CA SER A 618 7.26 -17.28 22.27
C SER A 618 5.95 -17.96 21.82
N GLY A 619 5.18 -18.44 22.80
CA GLY A 619 3.87 -19.03 22.59
C GLY A 619 3.86 -20.43 21.95
N PHE A 620 5.03 -21.03 21.69
CA PHE A 620 5.15 -22.40 21.18
C PHE A 620 5.39 -23.40 22.32
N ASP A 621 4.48 -24.37 22.47
CA ASP A 621 4.59 -25.44 23.47
C ASP A 621 5.23 -26.67 22.81
N LEU A 622 6.56 -26.81 22.97
CA LEU A 622 7.33 -27.90 22.37
C LEU A 622 6.89 -29.27 22.89
N THR A 623 6.64 -29.39 24.20
CA THR A 623 6.25 -30.67 24.81
C THR A 623 4.93 -31.14 24.24
N ARG A 624 3.94 -30.25 24.21
CA ARG A 624 2.63 -30.54 23.62
C ARG A 624 2.73 -30.85 22.14
N ALA A 625 3.54 -30.11 21.38
CA ALA A 625 3.74 -30.36 19.95
C ALA A 625 4.35 -31.75 19.69
N LEU A 626 5.28 -32.20 20.54
CA LEU A 626 5.86 -33.55 20.47
C LEU A 626 4.84 -34.64 20.82
N GLU A 627 4.03 -34.45 21.86
CA GLU A 627 2.95 -35.38 22.20
C GLU A 627 1.90 -35.48 21.07
N GLU A 628 1.53 -34.35 20.48
CA GLU A 628 0.61 -34.28 19.35
C GLU A 628 1.23 -34.98 18.11
N LEU A 629 2.52 -34.78 17.84
CA LEU A 629 3.26 -35.43 16.75
C LEU A 629 3.27 -36.96 16.88
N GLU A 630 3.42 -37.50 18.10
CA GLU A 630 3.35 -38.95 18.35
C GLU A 630 1.95 -39.52 18.04
N ARG A 631 0.89 -38.73 18.23
CA ARG A 631 -0.50 -39.13 17.95
C ARG A 631 -0.89 -38.98 16.47
N LEU A 632 -0.19 -38.17 15.69
CA LEU A 632 -0.52 -37.89 14.28
C LEU A 632 -0.58 -39.16 13.42
N LYS A 633 0.23 -40.19 13.72
CA LYS A 633 0.18 -41.50 13.04
C LYS A 633 -1.24 -42.03 12.85
N SER A 634 -2.04 -41.98 13.92
CA SER A 634 -3.40 -42.52 13.94
C SER A 634 -4.42 -41.66 13.16
N ARG A 635 -4.05 -40.43 12.84
CA ARG A 635 -4.87 -39.44 12.13
C ARG A 635 -4.50 -39.34 10.64
N LEU A 636 -3.45 -40.03 10.18
CA LEU A 636 -3.01 -40.00 8.80
C LEU A 636 -4.02 -40.61 7.81
N ASP A 637 -5.05 -41.32 8.27
CA ASP A 637 -6.15 -41.72 7.37
C ASP A 637 -7.04 -40.54 6.97
N ASP A 638 -7.07 -39.46 7.77
CA ASP A 638 -7.76 -38.21 7.44
C ASP A 638 -6.94 -37.40 6.43
N ASP A 639 -7.48 -37.22 5.23
CA ASP A 639 -6.84 -36.46 4.15
C ASP A 639 -6.51 -35.02 4.56
N LYS A 640 -7.29 -34.42 5.47
CA LYS A 640 -7.02 -33.06 5.96
C LYS A 640 -5.72 -32.98 6.77
N VAL A 641 -5.43 -34.02 7.56
CA VAL A 641 -4.22 -34.10 8.38
C VAL A 641 -3.05 -34.60 7.54
N ALA A 642 -3.27 -35.64 6.74
CA ALA A 642 -2.21 -36.27 5.96
C ALA A 642 -1.56 -35.32 4.95
N ARG A 643 -2.33 -34.43 4.34
CA ARG A 643 -1.81 -33.46 3.36
C ARG A 643 -0.74 -32.53 3.97
N GLU A 644 -0.91 -32.16 5.24
CA GLU A 644 -0.01 -31.25 5.98
C GLU A 644 1.20 -31.97 6.59
N VAL A 645 1.23 -33.31 6.51
CA VAL A 645 2.19 -34.15 7.25
C VAL A 645 3.08 -34.97 6.33
N VAL A 646 2.54 -35.52 5.25
CA VAL A 646 3.26 -36.44 4.36
C VAL A 646 4.47 -35.77 3.72
N ALA A 647 4.31 -34.55 3.19
CA ALA A 647 5.39 -33.79 2.55
C ALA A 647 6.61 -33.59 3.47
N PRO A 648 6.49 -32.90 4.62
CA PRO A 648 7.63 -32.65 5.49
C PRO A 648 8.19 -33.93 6.13
N ALA A 649 7.36 -34.97 6.38
CA ALA A 649 7.85 -36.27 6.83
C ALA A 649 8.77 -36.94 5.80
N LEU A 650 8.37 -36.94 4.52
CA LEU A 650 9.17 -37.55 3.45
C LEU A 650 10.47 -36.79 3.20
N LEU A 651 10.44 -35.44 3.24
CA LEU A 651 11.64 -34.60 3.13
C LEU A 651 12.64 -34.87 4.26
N LEU A 652 12.14 -35.05 5.48
CA LEU A 652 12.97 -35.36 6.64
C LEU A 652 13.62 -36.75 6.50
N MET A 653 12.85 -37.77 6.13
CA MET A 653 13.42 -39.09 5.86
C MET A 653 14.45 -39.08 4.72
N GLN A 654 14.22 -38.28 3.67
CA GLN A 654 15.20 -38.11 2.59
C GLN A 654 16.55 -37.65 3.16
N ALA A 655 16.54 -36.59 3.97
CA ALA A 655 17.76 -36.04 4.55
C ALA A 655 18.48 -37.06 5.44
N GLU A 656 17.73 -37.91 6.15
CA GLU A 656 18.31 -38.95 7.01
C GLU A 656 18.84 -40.17 6.25
N LYS A 657 18.17 -40.60 5.17
CA LYS A 657 18.54 -41.80 4.41
C LYS A 657 19.58 -41.53 3.33
N LEU A 658 19.45 -40.41 2.63
CA LEU A 658 20.25 -40.07 1.45
C LEU A 658 21.27 -38.95 1.71
N GLY A 659 21.14 -38.23 2.83
CA GLY A 659 21.97 -37.06 3.13
C GLY A 659 21.58 -35.81 2.32
N VAL A 660 22.28 -34.72 2.57
CA VAL A 660 22.07 -33.44 1.89
C VAL A 660 23.14 -33.23 0.82
N ASN A 661 22.72 -33.23 -0.45
CA ASN A 661 23.54 -32.96 -1.62
C ASN A 661 22.70 -32.16 -2.66
N GLU A 662 23.28 -31.83 -3.81
CA GLU A 662 22.59 -31.04 -4.84
C GLU A 662 21.27 -31.68 -5.31
N ALA A 663 21.24 -33.01 -5.48
CA ALA A 663 20.03 -33.72 -5.90
C ALA A 663 18.94 -33.71 -4.82
N THR A 664 19.28 -33.87 -3.54
CA THR A 664 18.28 -33.79 -2.46
C THR A 664 17.83 -32.35 -2.19
N LEU A 665 18.70 -31.35 -2.39
CA LEU A 665 18.36 -29.93 -2.37
C LEU A 665 17.42 -29.54 -3.52
N LYS A 666 17.61 -30.13 -4.71
CA LYS A 666 16.70 -29.98 -5.85
C LYS A 666 15.27 -30.36 -5.47
N TYR A 667 15.10 -31.53 -4.85
CA TYR A 667 13.79 -32.01 -4.41
C TYR A 667 13.19 -31.21 -3.26
N PHE A 668 14.02 -30.84 -2.28
CA PHE A 668 13.59 -29.98 -1.18
C PHE A 668 13.13 -28.60 -1.66
N GLY A 669 13.88 -27.94 -2.54
CA GLY A 669 13.53 -26.62 -3.07
C GLY A 669 12.25 -26.62 -3.90
N ALA A 670 12.02 -27.65 -4.71
CA ALA A 670 10.78 -27.82 -5.47
C ALA A 670 9.53 -27.94 -4.56
N MET A 671 9.63 -28.77 -3.51
CA MET A 671 8.53 -28.96 -2.55
C MET A 671 8.35 -27.74 -1.64
N LEU A 672 9.46 -27.13 -1.19
CA LEU A 672 9.46 -25.91 -0.37
C LEU A 672 8.74 -24.76 -1.09
N TRP A 673 8.96 -24.61 -2.41
CA TRP A 673 8.25 -23.59 -3.17
C TRP A 673 6.73 -23.79 -3.10
N GLY A 674 6.20 -25.01 -3.24
CA GLY A 674 4.74 -25.23 -3.15
C GLY A 674 4.16 -24.82 -1.79
N ALA A 675 4.89 -25.10 -0.71
CA ALA A 675 4.49 -24.70 0.65
C ALA A 675 4.57 -23.17 0.85
N VAL A 676 5.67 -22.55 0.43
CA VAL A 676 5.90 -21.10 0.53
C VAL A 676 5.01 -20.30 -0.42
N GLY A 677 4.77 -20.83 -1.61
CA GLY A 677 3.94 -20.26 -2.67
C GLY A 677 2.47 -20.15 -2.27
N GLY A 678 1.97 -21.10 -1.48
CA GLY A 678 0.65 -21.06 -0.86
C GLY A 678 0.63 -20.27 0.46
N ASP A 679 0.73 -20.97 1.59
CA ASP A 679 0.52 -20.44 2.95
C ASP A 679 1.75 -19.75 3.58
N GLY A 680 2.92 -19.86 2.95
CA GLY A 680 4.14 -19.17 3.40
C GLY A 680 4.33 -17.77 2.83
N TYR A 681 5.40 -17.12 3.27
CA TYR A 681 5.78 -15.75 2.87
C TYR A 681 7.31 -15.61 2.78
N VAL A 682 7.77 -14.73 1.91
CA VAL A 682 9.19 -14.38 1.73
C VAL A 682 9.31 -12.86 1.75
N SER A 683 10.27 -12.36 2.52
CA SER A 683 10.49 -10.93 2.75
C SER A 683 11.97 -10.60 2.61
N ALA A 684 12.35 -9.90 1.54
CA ALA A 684 13.70 -9.39 1.38
C ALA A 684 14.00 -8.29 2.41
N ALA A 685 13.00 -7.44 2.72
CA ALA A 685 13.12 -6.35 3.68
C ALA A 685 13.38 -6.83 5.11
N GLU A 686 12.66 -7.86 5.57
CA GLU A 686 12.85 -8.47 6.90
C GLU A 686 13.93 -9.55 6.92
N LYS A 687 14.37 -9.98 5.75
CA LYS A 687 15.26 -11.13 5.57
C LYS A 687 14.67 -12.38 6.21
N GLU A 688 13.42 -12.66 5.89
CA GLU A 688 12.64 -13.74 6.51
C GLU A 688 11.96 -14.63 5.46
N VAL A 689 11.96 -15.93 5.72
CA VAL A 689 11.07 -16.90 5.07
C VAL A 689 10.21 -17.54 6.16
N ASN A 690 8.89 -17.49 6.01
CA ASN A 690 7.94 -17.92 7.02
C ASN A 690 6.94 -18.92 6.43
N LEU A 691 6.63 -19.97 7.17
CA LEU A 691 5.55 -20.91 6.87
C LEU A 691 4.53 -20.93 8.01
N THR A 692 3.25 -20.79 7.67
CA THR A 692 2.15 -20.82 8.65
C THR A 692 1.54 -22.21 8.73
N SER A 693 1.23 -22.68 9.94
CA SER A 693 0.57 -23.96 10.20
C SER A 693 -0.59 -23.80 11.19
N GLY A 694 -1.64 -24.60 11.00
CA GLY A 694 -2.77 -24.70 11.93
C GLY A 694 -2.51 -25.61 13.14
N GLU A 695 -1.52 -26.50 13.06
CA GLU A 695 -1.17 -27.46 14.13
C GLU A 695 0.31 -27.33 14.52
N GLY A 696 0.58 -27.30 15.84
CA GLY A 696 1.94 -27.12 16.37
C GLY A 696 2.85 -28.30 16.06
N ALA A 697 2.31 -29.53 16.04
CA ALA A 697 3.03 -30.73 15.62
C ALA A 697 3.51 -30.66 14.15
N VAL A 698 2.68 -30.12 13.25
CA VAL A 698 3.03 -29.92 11.83
C VAL A 698 4.11 -28.84 11.69
N ALA A 699 3.97 -27.73 12.43
CA ALA A 699 5.00 -26.69 12.45
C ALA A 699 6.35 -27.24 12.92
N LEU A 700 6.35 -28.08 13.97
CA LEU A 700 7.55 -28.74 14.47
C LEU A 700 8.18 -29.68 13.43
N LEU A 701 7.36 -30.42 12.68
CA LEU A 701 7.81 -31.33 11.63
C LEU A 701 8.46 -30.56 10.47
N TRP A 702 7.87 -29.43 10.05
CA TRP A 702 8.47 -28.53 9.06
C TRP A 702 9.76 -27.89 9.56
N ALA A 703 9.81 -27.44 10.82
CA ALA A 703 11.03 -26.91 11.42
C ALA A 703 12.15 -27.96 11.46
N ALA A 704 11.83 -29.21 11.82
CA ALA A 704 12.79 -30.30 11.77
C ALA A 704 13.26 -30.61 10.33
N ALA A 705 12.36 -30.55 9.35
CA ALA A 705 12.72 -30.70 7.95
C ALA A 705 13.69 -29.60 7.49
N TRP A 706 13.39 -28.32 7.76
CA TRP A 706 14.28 -27.19 7.41
C TRP A 706 15.65 -27.32 8.11
N SER A 707 15.66 -27.73 9.38
CA SER A 707 16.87 -28.06 10.14
C SER A 707 17.71 -29.15 9.46
N ALA A 708 17.06 -30.19 8.93
CA ALA A 708 17.75 -31.26 8.21
C ALA A 708 18.46 -30.77 6.92
N TYR A 709 17.98 -29.72 6.27
CA TYR A 709 18.59 -29.10 5.08
C TYR A 709 19.54 -27.92 5.41
N GLY A 710 19.90 -27.77 6.68
CA GLY A 710 20.96 -26.86 7.14
C GLY A 710 20.50 -25.43 7.39
N ALA A 711 19.19 -25.19 7.56
CA ALA A 711 18.65 -23.95 8.09
C ALA A 711 18.49 -24.04 9.62
N ARG A 712 18.45 -22.91 10.34
CA ARG A 712 18.06 -22.88 11.76
C ARG A 712 16.72 -22.17 11.95
N PRO A 713 15.60 -22.88 11.80
CA PRO A 713 14.29 -22.27 11.92
C PRO A 713 13.91 -22.03 13.38
N ARG A 714 13.03 -21.05 13.58
CA ARG A 714 12.32 -20.78 14.83
C ARG A 714 10.86 -21.16 14.71
N ALA A 715 10.38 -22.03 15.59
CA ALA A 715 8.96 -22.37 15.73
C ALA A 715 8.30 -21.42 16.76
N THR A 716 7.25 -20.70 16.36
CA THR A 716 6.53 -19.75 17.24
C THR A 716 5.03 -20.03 17.25
N GLY A 717 4.32 -19.55 18.28
CA GLY A 717 2.89 -19.79 18.44
C GLY A 717 2.11 -18.53 18.80
N ALA A 718 1.02 -18.28 18.09
CA ALA A 718 0.10 -17.16 18.26
C ALA A 718 -1.34 -17.67 18.45
N GLY A 719 -1.63 -18.18 19.65
CA GLY A 719 -2.95 -18.74 19.98
C GLY A 719 -3.20 -20.10 19.31
N ARG A 720 -3.91 -20.12 18.18
CA ARG A 720 -4.22 -21.34 17.41
C ARG A 720 -3.47 -21.42 16.07
N VAL A 721 -2.53 -20.52 15.85
CA VAL A 721 -1.73 -20.44 14.62
C VAL A 721 -0.27 -20.57 15.02
N PHE A 722 0.49 -21.35 14.25
CA PHE A 722 1.90 -21.61 14.48
C PHE A 722 2.71 -21.17 13.26
N HIS A 723 3.94 -20.73 13.47
CA HIS A 723 4.83 -20.30 12.41
C HIS A 723 6.17 -21.02 12.48
N VAL A 724 6.76 -21.28 11.32
CA VAL A 724 8.14 -21.74 11.15
C VAL A 724 8.89 -20.65 10.41
N VAL A 725 9.85 -20.03 11.08
CA VAL A 725 10.52 -18.82 10.63
C VAL A 725 12.00 -19.07 10.43
N ALA A 726 12.53 -18.79 9.25
CA ALA A 726 13.96 -18.68 9.01
C ALA A 726 14.31 -17.21 8.80
N SER A 727 15.41 -16.75 9.41
CA SER A 727 15.84 -15.35 9.33
C SER A 727 17.27 -15.24 8.80
N ASN A 728 17.61 -14.08 8.25
CA ASN A 728 18.96 -13.75 7.78
C ASN A 728 19.53 -14.79 6.80
N ASP A 729 20.73 -15.32 7.05
CA ASP A 729 21.42 -16.23 6.14
C ASP A 729 20.65 -17.54 5.90
N ASP A 730 19.87 -18.02 6.88
CA ASP A 730 18.99 -19.18 6.71
C ASP A 730 17.84 -18.85 5.76
N ALA A 731 17.25 -17.65 5.88
CA ALA A 731 16.21 -17.17 4.97
C ALA A 731 16.74 -16.99 3.54
N VAL A 732 17.95 -16.43 3.41
CA VAL A 732 18.66 -16.30 2.12
C VAL A 732 18.83 -17.67 1.48
N ARG A 733 19.29 -18.68 2.23
CA ARG A 733 19.48 -20.04 1.72
C ARG A 733 18.17 -20.65 1.21
N LEU A 734 17.08 -20.54 1.98
CA LEU A 734 15.77 -21.06 1.58
C LEU A 734 15.22 -20.32 0.36
N ALA A 735 15.35 -18.99 0.31
CA ALA A 735 14.96 -18.18 -0.84
C ALA A 735 15.73 -18.57 -2.11
N GLN A 736 17.05 -18.82 -2.00
CA GLN A 736 17.87 -19.31 -3.11
C GLN A 736 17.34 -20.64 -3.65
N LEU A 737 16.99 -21.59 -2.77
CA LEU A 737 16.45 -22.89 -3.18
C LEU A 737 15.08 -22.75 -3.87
N CYS A 738 14.22 -21.86 -3.36
CA CYS A 738 12.95 -21.52 -4.01
C CYS A 738 13.16 -20.95 -5.43
N VAL A 739 14.15 -20.09 -5.63
CA VAL A 739 14.45 -19.52 -6.95
C VAL A 739 15.05 -20.55 -7.90
N LEU A 740 16.00 -21.37 -7.41
CA LEU A 740 16.69 -22.36 -8.23
C LEU A 740 15.76 -23.50 -8.65
N PHE A 741 14.93 -24.00 -7.73
CA PHE A 741 14.15 -25.23 -7.94
C PHE A 741 12.63 -25.02 -7.96
N GLY A 742 12.13 -23.81 -7.74
CA GLY A 742 10.73 -23.45 -7.93
C GLY A 742 10.32 -23.33 -9.40
N PRO A 743 9.11 -22.85 -9.71
CA PRO A 743 8.64 -22.60 -11.07
C PRO A 743 9.47 -21.49 -11.73
N PRO A 744 9.46 -21.43 -13.07
CA PRO A 744 10.09 -20.33 -13.80
C PRO A 744 9.41 -18.99 -13.49
N MET A 745 10.20 -17.93 -13.51
CA MET A 745 9.68 -16.56 -13.48
C MET A 745 8.90 -16.27 -14.77
N LEU A 746 7.62 -15.95 -14.64
CA LEU A 746 6.78 -15.51 -15.77
C LEU A 746 6.97 -14.01 -16.00
N GLU A 747 7.37 -13.61 -17.20
CA GLU A 747 7.63 -12.20 -17.55
C GLU A 747 6.35 -11.40 -17.86
N LYS A 748 5.18 -12.06 -17.92
CA LYS A 748 3.91 -11.45 -18.33
C LYS A 748 3.21 -10.74 -17.15
N GLU A 749 2.77 -9.51 -17.39
CA GLU A 749 2.01 -8.70 -16.43
C GLU A 749 0.78 -9.46 -15.89
N GLY A 750 0.62 -9.48 -14.56
CA GLY A 750 -0.42 -10.25 -13.85
C GLY A 750 -0.07 -11.72 -13.55
N PHE A 751 1.03 -12.26 -14.09
CA PHE A 751 1.53 -13.62 -13.80
C PHE A 751 2.86 -13.63 -13.05
N ILE A 752 3.42 -12.46 -12.75
CA ILE A 752 4.60 -12.31 -11.91
C ILE A 752 4.24 -12.68 -10.46
N SER A 753 4.92 -13.66 -9.90
CA SER A 753 4.79 -13.99 -8.48
C SER A 753 5.61 -13.00 -7.65
N HIS A 754 4.95 -12.16 -6.86
CA HIS A 754 5.63 -11.25 -5.94
C HIS A 754 6.53 -12.01 -4.95
N LYS A 755 6.12 -13.20 -4.50
CA LYS A 755 6.94 -14.06 -3.63
C LYS A 755 8.22 -14.50 -4.31
N LEU A 756 8.18 -14.80 -5.62
CA LEU A 756 9.39 -15.16 -6.37
C LEU A 756 10.30 -13.94 -6.57
N VAL A 757 9.74 -12.74 -6.79
CA VAL A 757 10.52 -11.49 -6.81
C VAL A 757 11.26 -11.29 -5.48
N GLU A 758 10.53 -11.36 -4.36
CA GLU A 758 11.09 -11.24 -3.01
C GLU A 758 12.15 -12.32 -2.75
N ALA A 759 11.95 -13.54 -3.24
CA ALA A 759 12.92 -14.62 -3.11
C ALA A 759 14.20 -14.38 -3.95
N VAL A 760 14.09 -13.79 -5.14
CA VAL A 760 15.26 -13.39 -5.95
C VAL A 760 16.03 -12.27 -5.25
N GLU A 761 15.33 -11.27 -4.71
CA GLU A 761 15.93 -10.15 -4.00
C GLU A 761 16.61 -10.59 -2.70
N LEU A 762 15.91 -11.38 -1.87
CA LEU A 762 16.49 -11.95 -0.65
C LEU A 762 17.65 -12.91 -0.96
N GLY A 763 17.50 -13.73 -2.00
CA GLY A 763 18.47 -14.73 -2.40
C GLY A 763 19.70 -14.19 -3.14
N SER A 764 19.81 -12.87 -3.35
CA SER A 764 20.81 -12.24 -4.23
C SER A 764 22.27 -12.37 -3.75
N LYS A 765 22.52 -13.03 -2.62
CA LYS A 765 23.85 -13.23 -2.02
C LYS A 765 24.51 -14.50 -2.57
N VAL A 766 25.16 -14.39 -3.73
CA VAL A 766 25.90 -15.51 -4.37
C VAL A 766 27.38 -15.51 -3.97
N SER A 767 28.03 -16.66 -4.08
CA SER A 767 29.49 -16.80 -3.96
C SER A 767 30.12 -17.01 -5.33
N VAL A 768 31.25 -16.33 -5.60
CA VAL A 768 31.96 -16.47 -6.87
C VAL A 768 33.40 -16.92 -6.63
N ARG A 769 33.82 -17.99 -7.31
CA ARG A 769 35.18 -18.54 -7.26
C ARG A 769 35.75 -18.65 -8.65
N ILE A 770 37.06 -18.48 -8.74
CA ILE A 770 37.81 -18.47 -9.98
C ILE A 770 38.79 -19.64 -9.94
N GLU A 771 38.88 -20.41 -11.02
CA GLU A 771 39.83 -21.51 -11.10
C GLU A 771 41.12 -21.06 -11.80
N GLU A 772 42.13 -20.75 -11.00
CA GLU A 772 43.44 -20.27 -11.46
C GLU A 772 44.20 -21.27 -12.33
N GLY A 773 43.82 -22.55 -12.36
CA GLY A 773 44.39 -23.57 -13.25
C GLY A 773 43.73 -23.65 -14.64
N SER A 774 42.58 -23.00 -14.84
CA SER A 774 41.73 -23.15 -16.04
C SER A 774 42.04 -22.18 -17.18
N TRP A 775 43.10 -21.37 -17.06
CA TRP A 775 43.46 -20.35 -18.03
C TRP A 775 43.83 -20.95 -19.39
N ARG A 776 43.17 -20.47 -20.45
CA ARG A 776 43.40 -20.87 -21.84
C ARG A 776 43.68 -19.63 -22.69
N ARG A 777 44.77 -19.65 -23.45
CA ARG A 777 45.03 -18.61 -24.45
C ARG A 777 44.16 -18.85 -25.67
N ILE A 778 43.48 -17.80 -26.14
CA ILE A 778 42.60 -17.86 -27.32
C ILE A 778 42.98 -16.75 -28.29
N LYS A 779 42.52 -16.83 -29.54
CA LYS A 779 42.76 -15.78 -30.53
C LYS A 779 42.16 -14.46 -30.00
N GLY A 780 43.02 -13.45 -29.85
CA GLY A 780 42.62 -12.12 -29.40
C GLY A 780 42.25 -11.98 -27.92
N GLY A 781 42.59 -12.95 -27.04
CA GLY A 781 42.29 -12.82 -25.61
C GLY A 781 42.57 -14.06 -24.75
N ALA A 782 41.81 -14.20 -23.66
CA ALA A 782 41.89 -15.31 -22.70
C ALA A 782 40.52 -15.96 -22.47
N ALA A 783 40.52 -17.24 -22.08
CA ALA A 783 39.35 -17.92 -21.53
C ALA A 783 39.69 -18.60 -20.20
N MET A 784 38.69 -18.76 -19.33
CA MET A 784 38.82 -19.45 -18.04
C MET A 784 37.47 -19.94 -17.53
N ASN A 785 37.48 -20.76 -16.49
CA ASN A 785 36.29 -21.22 -15.79
C ASN A 785 36.04 -20.35 -14.55
N ILE A 786 34.78 -19.94 -14.37
CA ILE A 786 34.29 -19.24 -13.19
C ILE A 786 33.12 -20.01 -12.60
N TYR A 787 33.11 -20.12 -11.27
CA TYR A 787 32.10 -20.86 -10.52
C TYR A 787 31.25 -19.89 -9.73
N ILE A 788 29.93 -20.03 -9.87
CA ILE A 788 28.94 -19.26 -9.10
C ILE A 788 28.14 -20.25 -8.27
N SER A 789 28.03 -20.02 -6.97
CA SER A 789 27.23 -20.86 -6.08
C SER A 789 26.22 -20.08 -5.25
N ALA A 790 25.07 -20.71 -5.03
CA ALA A 790 23.97 -20.22 -4.21
C ALA A 790 23.18 -21.42 -3.66
N GLY A 791 22.67 -21.35 -2.43
CA GLY A 791 21.81 -22.39 -1.85
C GLY A 791 22.46 -23.77 -1.69
N GLY A 792 23.79 -23.88 -1.80
CA GLY A 792 24.50 -25.17 -1.84
C GLY A 792 24.64 -25.79 -3.23
N VAL A 793 24.21 -25.09 -4.29
CA VAL A 793 24.35 -25.48 -5.70
C VAL A 793 25.54 -24.75 -6.32
N LEU A 794 26.32 -25.43 -7.17
CA LEU A 794 27.51 -24.87 -7.83
C LEU A 794 27.34 -24.91 -9.35
N GLY A 795 27.39 -23.75 -10.01
CA GLY A 795 27.37 -23.64 -11.47
C GLY A 795 28.75 -23.27 -12.02
N GLU A 796 29.27 -24.07 -12.94
CA GLU A 796 30.45 -23.75 -13.76
C GLU A 796 30.06 -22.99 -15.03
N PHE A 797 30.80 -21.92 -15.34
CA PHE A 797 30.65 -21.09 -16.54
C PHE A 797 31.99 -20.84 -17.23
N ASN A 798 31.96 -20.70 -18.56
CA ASN A 798 33.12 -20.28 -19.34
C ASN A 798 33.13 -18.75 -19.46
N LEU A 799 34.21 -18.11 -19.00
CA LEU A 799 34.43 -16.68 -19.13
C LEU A 799 35.46 -16.43 -20.24
N TYR A 800 35.07 -15.63 -21.23
CA TYR A 800 35.90 -15.20 -22.33
C TYR A 800 36.23 -13.70 -22.20
N LEU A 801 37.52 -13.37 -22.25
CA LEU A 801 38.08 -12.02 -22.19
C LEU A 801 38.73 -11.69 -23.54
N GLN A 802 37.95 -11.23 -24.52
CA GLN A 802 38.42 -10.94 -25.89
C GLN A 802 38.20 -9.46 -26.29
N GLU A 803 37.34 -9.18 -27.28
CA GLU A 803 36.87 -7.82 -27.55
C GLU A 803 35.91 -7.34 -26.46
N LYS A 804 35.17 -8.27 -25.87
CA LYS A 804 34.23 -8.06 -24.77
C LYS A 804 34.44 -9.17 -23.74
N VAL A 805 34.00 -8.91 -22.52
CA VAL A 805 33.79 -9.94 -21.50
C VAL A 805 32.48 -10.65 -21.82
N LEU A 806 32.54 -11.97 -22.01
CA LEU A 806 31.41 -12.85 -22.26
C LEU A 806 31.45 -13.99 -21.25
N LEU A 807 30.36 -14.18 -20.51
CA LEU A 807 30.12 -15.35 -19.70
C LEU A 807 29.14 -16.27 -20.45
N GLU A 808 29.52 -17.51 -20.68
CA GLU A 808 28.76 -18.48 -21.46
C GLU A 808 28.64 -19.83 -20.76
N PHE A 809 27.48 -20.45 -20.92
CA PHE A 809 27.29 -21.88 -20.68
C PHE A 809 26.47 -22.52 -21.80
N LYS A 810 26.80 -23.76 -22.17
CA LYS A 810 26.12 -24.56 -23.18
C LYS A 810 26.03 -26.02 -22.76
N SER A 811 24.89 -26.67 -22.98
CA SER A 811 24.66 -28.08 -22.69
C SER A 811 23.60 -28.68 -23.61
N THR A 812 23.60 -30.01 -23.75
CA THR A 812 22.47 -30.77 -24.33
C THR A 812 21.37 -30.99 -23.29
N ASP A 813 21.67 -30.77 -22.00
CA ASP A 813 20.69 -30.79 -20.93
C ASP A 813 20.09 -29.38 -20.75
N ARG A 814 18.80 -29.25 -21.09
CA ARG A 814 18.08 -27.99 -20.94
C ARG A 814 17.87 -27.61 -19.46
N GLU A 815 17.64 -28.58 -18.57
CA GLU A 815 17.43 -28.32 -17.14
C GLU A 815 18.68 -27.68 -16.54
N GLU A 816 19.86 -28.21 -16.88
CA GLU A 816 21.14 -27.67 -16.44
C GLU A 816 21.33 -26.21 -16.88
N VAL A 817 20.96 -25.88 -18.12
CA VAL A 817 21.06 -24.52 -18.66
C VAL A 817 20.05 -23.57 -17.98
N GLU A 818 18.83 -24.03 -17.70
CA GLU A 818 17.84 -23.25 -16.93
C GLU A 818 18.27 -23.02 -15.48
N LEU A 819 18.85 -24.03 -14.83
CA LEU A 819 19.42 -23.88 -13.49
C LEU A 819 20.54 -22.85 -13.46
N LYS A 820 21.46 -22.87 -14.44
CA LYS A 820 22.54 -21.87 -14.54
C LYS A 820 22.02 -20.47 -14.89
N ALA A 821 20.93 -20.37 -15.64
CA ALA A 821 20.25 -19.09 -15.85
C ALA A 821 19.69 -18.52 -14.53
N ARG A 822 19.08 -19.36 -13.68
CA ARG A 822 18.57 -18.97 -12.36
C ARG A 822 19.69 -18.58 -11.39
N LEU A 823 20.84 -19.27 -11.43
CA LEU A 823 22.05 -18.87 -10.69
C LEU A 823 22.53 -17.48 -11.10
N LEU A 824 22.55 -17.17 -12.40
CA LEU A 824 22.87 -15.83 -12.89
C LEU A 824 21.84 -14.79 -12.46
N SER A 825 20.55 -15.15 -12.43
CA SER A 825 19.49 -14.28 -11.91
C SER A 825 19.72 -13.92 -10.44
N LEU A 826 20.09 -14.88 -9.58
CA LEU A 826 20.50 -14.60 -8.19
C LEU A 826 21.77 -13.75 -8.13
N ALA A 827 22.65 -13.89 -9.11
CA ALA A 827 23.82 -13.04 -9.26
C ALA A 827 23.50 -11.63 -9.82
N GLY A 828 22.22 -11.29 -10.02
CA GLY A 828 21.77 -9.99 -10.56
C GLY A 828 21.94 -9.85 -12.07
N VAL A 829 22.14 -10.96 -12.81
CA VAL A 829 22.33 -10.97 -14.26
C VAL A 829 21.17 -11.70 -14.93
N GLU A 830 20.32 -10.93 -15.60
CA GLU A 830 19.19 -11.49 -16.35
C GLU A 830 19.65 -12.07 -17.70
N VAL A 831 19.44 -13.37 -17.90
CA VAL A 831 19.77 -14.09 -19.13
C VAL A 831 18.58 -14.93 -19.59
N ARG A 832 18.49 -15.14 -20.91
CA ARG A 832 17.49 -16.02 -21.51
C ARG A 832 18.15 -17.26 -22.09
N VAL A 833 17.56 -18.41 -21.80
CA VAL A 833 17.95 -19.69 -22.41
C VAL A 833 17.57 -19.69 -23.89
N ARG A 834 18.52 -20.05 -24.76
CA ARG A 834 18.35 -20.10 -26.21
C ARG A 834 18.71 -21.49 -26.72
N LYS A 835 18.05 -21.93 -27.79
CA LYS A 835 18.38 -23.17 -28.52
C LYS A 835 19.26 -22.83 -29.73
N GLU A 836 20.31 -23.61 -29.96
CA GLU A 836 21.25 -23.40 -31.07
C GLU A 836 20.68 -23.93 -32.39
N GLY A 837 19.94 -23.09 -33.12
CA GLY A 837 19.35 -23.47 -34.41
C GLY A 837 18.45 -24.70 -34.30
N ASN A 838 18.71 -25.72 -35.14
CA ASN A 838 18.01 -27.00 -35.09
C ASN A 838 18.72 -28.07 -34.26
N ARG A 839 19.82 -27.75 -33.59
CA ARG A 839 20.55 -28.70 -32.73
C ARG A 839 19.88 -28.76 -31.37
N ASP A 840 19.86 -29.94 -30.74
CA ASP A 840 19.42 -30.13 -29.35
C ASP A 840 20.50 -29.67 -28.35
N VAL A 841 20.93 -28.41 -28.50
CA VAL A 841 21.89 -27.74 -27.64
C VAL A 841 21.28 -26.42 -27.18
N TRP A 842 21.30 -26.20 -25.87
CA TRP A 842 20.82 -24.99 -25.22
C TRP A 842 21.99 -24.21 -24.64
N TYR A 843 21.87 -22.88 -24.63
CA TYR A 843 22.92 -21.99 -24.16
C TYR A 843 22.40 -20.71 -23.52
N ILE A 844 23.24 -20.11 -22.68
CA ILE A 844 23.06 -18.79 -22.07
C ILE A 844 24.33 -17.96 -22.26
N GLN A 845 24.14 -16.66 -22.50
CA GLN A 845 25.22 -15.71 -22.71
C GLN A 845 24.92 -14.42 -21.96
N ALA A 846 25.90 -13.93 -21.20
CA ALA A 846 25.89 -12.62 -20.56
C ALA A 846 27.11 -11.82 -21.00
N TYR A 847 26.87 -10.65 -21.58
CA TYR A 847 27.94 -9.76 -22.06
C TYR A 847 28.33 -8.73 -20.99
N THR A 848 29.45 -8.04 -21.23
CA THR A 848 30.07 -7.05 -20.32
C THR A 848 29.08 -6.08 -19.67
N ASP A 849 28.08 -5.59 -20.42
CA ASP A 849 27.07 -4.67 -19.89
C ASP A 849 26.11 -5.33 -18.89
N GLN A 850 25.70 -6.57 -19.14
CA GLN A 850 24.83 -7.35 -18.24
C GLN A 850 25.61 -7.83 -17.03
N LEU A 851 26.86 -8.24 -17.23
CA LEU A 851 27.75 -8.66 -16.15
C LEU A 851 28.08 -7.51 -15.16
N ALA A 852 28.13 -6.27 -15.66
CA ALA A 852 28.28 -5.09 -14.82
C ALA A 852 27.00 -4.72 -14.03
N GLU A 853 25.83 -5.28 -14.39
CA GLU A 853 24.58 -5.16 -13.62
C GLU A 853 24.51 -6.18 -12.47
N GLY A 854 25.30 -7.25 -12.56
CA GLY A 854 25.36 -8.29 -11.54
C GLY A 854 25.76 -7.74 -10.17
N ASN A 855 25.46 -8.48 -9.12
CA ASN A 855 25.72 -8.12 -7.73
C ASN A 855 27.23 -7.92 -7.46
N GLU A 856 27.54 -7.32 -6.32
CA GLU A 856 28.92 -6.94 -5.97
C GLU A 856 29.89 -8.13 -5.97
N GLU A 857 29.45 -9.30 -5.50
CA GLU A 857 30.29 -10.50 -5.47
C GLU A 857 30.65 -11.01 -6.88
N LEU A 858 29.69 -11.00 -7.82
CA LEU A 858 29.97 -11.33 -9.21
C LEU A 858 30.95 -10.33 -9.82
N ARG A 859 30.72 -9.02 -9.61
CA ARG A 859 31.59 -7.98 -10.17
C ARG A 859 33.01 -8.08 -9.62
N LYS A 860 33.19 -8.31 -8.31
CA LYS A 860 34.50 -8.57 -7.69
C LYS A 860 35.18 -9.80 -8.28
N GLY A 861 34.44 -10.88 -8.51
CA GLY A 861 34.94 -12.07 -9.19
C GLY A 861 35.44 -11.75 -10.61
N LEU A 862 34.68 -10.96 -11.37
CA LEU A 862 35.07 -10.56 -12.72
C LEU A 862 36.31 -9.64 -12.73
N VAL A 863 36.41 -8.70 -11.78
CA VAL A 863 37.62 -7.86 -11.61
C VAL A 863 38.85 -8.73 -11.34
N LYS A 864 38.77 -9.66 -10.38
CA LYS A 864 39.86 -10.60 -10.07
C LYS A 864 40.26 -11.42 -11.30
N ALA A 865 39.30 -11.86 -12.12
CA ALA A 865 39.58 -12.57 -13.36
C ALA A 865 40.34 -11.67 -14.35
N VAL A 866 39.87 -10.43 -14.59
CA VAL A 866 40.53 -9.49 -15.50
C VAL A 866 41.96 -9.17 -15.04
N GLU A 867 42.18 -8.90 -13.75
CA GLU A 867 43.52 -8.72 -13.20
C GLU A 867 44.40 -9.97 -13.38
N GLY A 868 43.84 -11.16 -13.15
CA GLY A 868 44.53 -12.43 -13.31
C GLY A 868 44.99 -12.68 -14.76
N ALA A 869 44.20 -12.24 -15.74
CA ALA A 869 44.56 -12.29 -17.16
C ALA A 869 45.64 -11.27 -17.52
N LEU A 870 45.56 -10.05 -16.95
CA LEU A 870 46.54 -8.99 -17.17
C LEU A 870 47.92 -9.38 -16.61
N ARG A 871 47.98 -9.89 -15.37
CA ARG A 871 49.22 -10.36 -14.74
C ARG A 871 49.94 -11.45 -15.55
N ARG A 872 49.19 -12.20 -16.37
CA ARG A 872 49.70 -13.28 -17.23
C ARG A 872 50.01 -12.84 -18.66
N GLY A 873 49.84 -11.54 -18.98
CA GLY A 873 50.06 -11.01 -20.33
C GLY A 873 49.11 -11.59 -21.38
N LEU A 874 47.92 -12.03 -20.97
CA LEU A 874 46.93 -12.63 -21.88
C LEU A 874 45.99 -11.60 -22.52
N ILE A 875 45.91 -10.40 -21.93
CA ILE A 875 45.09 -9.28 -22.39
C ILE A 875 45.88 -7.97 -22.29
N ASP A 876 45.43 -6.97 -23.05
CA ASP A 876 46.01 -5.63 -23.10
C ASP A 876 45.66 -4.78 -21.86
N GLU A 877 46.57 -3.89 -21.45
CA GLU A 877 46.44 -3.08 -20.24
C GLU A 877 45.32 -2.03 -20.34
N GLU A 878 45.12 -1.39 -21.50
CA GLU A 878 44.04 -0.41 -21.68
C GLU A 878 42.67 -1.10 -21.63
N LYS A 879 42.54 -2.27 -22.26
CA LYS A 879 41.32 -3.08 -22.18
C LYS A 879 41.02 -3.53 -20.75
N ALA A 880 42.03 -4.01 -20.04
CA ALA A 880 41.90 -4.45 -18.65
C ALA A 880 41.42 -3.31 -17.74
N LYS A 881 42.07 -2.13 -17.81
CA LYS A 881 41.67 -0.94 -17.04
C LYS A 881 40.21 -0.57 -17.30
N ARG A 882 39.79 -0.54 -18.57
CA ARG A 882 38.40 -0.22 -18.94
C ARG A 882 37.38 -1.19 -18.38
N TRP A 883 37.67 -2.49 -18.35
CA TRP A 883 36.75 -3.49 -17.80
C TRP A 883 36.74 -3.48 -16.27
N ILE A 884 37.90 -3.34 -15.63
CA ILE A 884 38.00 -3.22 -14.16
C ILE A 884 37.19 -2.03 -13.69
N GLU A 885 37.44 -0.84 -14.27
CA GLU A 885 36.72 0.38 -13.94
C GLU A 885 35.20 0.19 -14.10
N LYS A 886 34.77 -0.51 -15.15
CA LYS A 886 33.35 -0.77 -15.40
C LYS A 886 32.72 -1.75 -14.41
N PHE A 887 33.43 -2.76 -13.95
CA PHE A 887 32.91 -3.71 -12.96
C PHE A 887 32.97 -3.15 -11.54
N GLU A 888 33.99 -2.35 -11.21
CA GLU A 888 34.11 -1.63 -9.93
C GLU A 888 33.03 -0.55 -9.79
N LYS A 889 32.85 0.28 -10.82
CA LYS A 889 31.76 1.28 -10.87
C LYS A 889 30.38 0.63 -11.02
N GLY A 890 30.31 -0.58 -11.56
CA GLY A 890 29.09 -1.24 -12.00
C GLY A 890 28.41 -0.52 -13.17
N VAL A 891 27.21 -0.96 -13.55
CA VAL A 891 26.32 -0.08 -14.33
C VAL A 891 25.85 1.02 -13.39
N SER A 892 26.32 2.25 -13.60
CA SER A 892 25.64 3.37 -12.98
C SER A 892 24.20 3.33 -13.49
N THR A 893 23.29 3.11 -12.56
CA THR A 893 21.85 3.28 -12.71
C THR A 893 21.46 4.39 -11.77
N TRP A 894 20.71 5.37 -12.26
CA TRP A 894 20.07 6.33 -11.38
C TRP A 894 18.78 5.69 -10.89
N ARG A 895 18.70 5.35 -9.59
CA ARG A 895 17.52 4.71 -8.97
C ARG A 895 17.03 3.45 -9.72
N GLY A 896 17.97 2.62 -10.20
CA GLY A 896 17.66 1.40 -10.96
C GLY A 896 17.38 1.62 -12.45
N TYR A 897 17.38 2.86 -12.95
CA TYR A 897 17.18 3.15 -14.39
C TYR A 897 18.50 3.35 -15.13
N LYS A 898 18.61 2.69 -16.29
CA LYS A 898 19.79 2.71 -17.16
C LYS A 898 19.59 3.66 -18.34
N PHE A 899 20.09 4.89 -18.21
CA PHE A 899 20.13 5.84 -19.32
C PHE A 899 21.25 5.50 -20.33
N LYS A 900 21.00 5.79 -21.61
CA LYS A 900 22.00 5.89 -22.68
C LYS A 900 22.12 7.35 -23.08
N ILE A 901 23.35 7.82 -23.24
CA ILE A 901 23.66 9.18 -23.68
C ILE A 901 24.62 9.12 -24.87
N GLY A 902 24.45 10.03 -25.82
CA GLY A 902 25.32 10.13 -27.00
C GLY A 902 24.93 11.28 -27.91
N LEU A 903 25.66 11.43 -29.02
CA LEU A 903 25.39 12.44 -30.04
C LEU A 903 24.66 11.81 -31.23
N SER A 904 23.60 12.45 -31.70
CA SER A 904 22.90 12.10 -32.94
C SER A 904 22.74 13.35 -33.78
N GLY A 905 23.37 13.38 -34.96
CA GLY A 905 23.40 14.57 -35.83
C GLY A 905 24.00 15.81 -35.16
N GLY A 906 24.95 15.64 -34.23
CA GLY A 906 25.57 16.72 -33.46
C GLY A 906 24.78 17.21 -32.23
N ALA A 907 23.56 16.69 -32.00
CA ALA A 907 22.76 17.01 -30.83
C ALA A 907 22.88 15.95 -29.73
N LEU A 908 22.91 16.38 -28.47
CA LEU A 908 22.93 15.49 -27.31
C LEU A 908 21.58 14.79 -27.15
N GLN A 909 21.60 13.46 -27.04
CA GLN A 909 20.41 12.65 -26.84
C GLN A 909 20.57 11.77 -25.60
N VAL A 910 19.59 11.85 -24.69
CA VAL A 910 19.47 10.98 -23.52
C VAL A 910 18.24 10.08 -23.71
N LYS A 911 18.45 8.76 -23.63
CA LYS A 911 17.43 7.75 -23.92
C LYS A 911 17.42 6.65 -22.87
N PHE A 912 16.26 6.30 -22.37
CA PHE A 912 16.00 5.07 -21.63
C PHE A 912 15.22 4.08 -22.50
N ARG A 913 15.51 2.79 -22.37
CA ARG A 913 14.84 1.69 -23.08
C ARG A 913 14.50 0.62 -22.05
N SER A 914 13.25 0.16 -22.06
CA SER A 914 12.87 -1.03 -21.29
C SER A 914 11.90 -1.91 -22.08
N THR A 915 12.02 -3.21 -21.89
CA THR A 915 11.02 -4.21 -22.31
C THR A 915 9.93 -4.38 -21.25
N ASN A 916 10.11 -3.81 -20.06
CA ASN A 916 9.12 -3.78 -19.00
C ASN A 916 8.32 -2.46 -19.06
N PRO A 917 7.03 -2.49 -19.42
CA PRO A 917 6.18 -1.31 -19.45
C PRO A 917 6.12 -0.56 -18.12
N GLU A 918 6.23 -1.29 -17.01
CA GLU A 918 6.16 -0.71 -15.67
C GLU A 918 7.38 0.12 -15.35
N ASN A 919 8.56 -0.27 -15.84
CA ASN A 919 9.76 0.56 -15.70
C ASN A 919 9.66 1.86 -16.50
N ILE A 920 8.91 1.87 -17.60
CA ILE A 920 8.63 3.09 -18.37
C ILE A 920 7.65 3.99 -17.61
N ARG A 921 6.60 3.41 -17.00
CA ARG A 921 5.63 4.16 -16.18
C ARG A 921 6.26 4.72 -14.91
N LYS A 922 7.04 3.92 -14.19
CA LYS A 922 7.77 4.36 -12.99
C LYS A 922 8.80 5.43 -13.32
N LEU A 923 9.61 5.26 -14.37
CA LEU A 923 10.56 6.30 -14.76
C LEU A 923 9.85 7.59 -15.20
N LYS A 924 8.73 7.48 -15.92
CA LYS A 924 7.90 8.64 -16.28
C LYS A 924 7.45 9.39 -15.02
N GLN A 925 6.87 8.68 -14.05
CA GLN A 925 6.43 9.27 -12.78
C GLN A 925 7.61 9.88 -12.00
N GLU A 926 8.78 9.25 -12.02
CA GLU A 926 9.97 9.80 -11.39
C GLU A 926 10.45 11.08 -12.06
N LEU A 927 10.51 11.12 -13.40
CA LEU A 927 10.85 12.36 -14.13
C LEU A 927 9.82 13.46 -13.87
N GLU A 928 8.52 13.12 -13.79
CA GLU A 928 7.45 14.05 -13.41
C GLU A 928 7.60 14.54 -11.96
N SER A 929 7.99 13.66 -11.04
CA SER A 929 8.25 14.01 -9.64
C SER A 929 9.41 14.99 -9.50
N LEU A 930 10.40 14.95 -10.40
CA LEU A 930 11.51 15.91 -10.48
C LEU A 930 11.08 17.26 -11.07
N GLY A 931 9.83 17.44 -11.49
CA GLY A 931 9.35 18.67 -12.12
C GLY A 931 9.45 18.68 -13.65
N LEU A 932 9.82 17.56 -14.28
CA LEU A 932 9.81 17.44 -15.74
C LEU A 932 8.40 17.11 -16.26
N ARG A 933 8.15 17.38 -17.54
CA ARG A 933 6.83 17.22 -18.16
C ARG A 933 6.95 16.42 -19.44
N GLU A 934 6.08 15.44 -19.60
CA GLU A 934 6.00 14.65 -20.83
C GLU A 934 5.58 15.54 -22.01
N CYS A 935 6.09 15.24 -23.21
CA CYS A 935 5.98 16.02 -24.45
C CYS A 935 6.75 17.34 -24.51
N GLU A 936 7.27 17.85 -23.40
CA GLU A 936 8.06 19.09 -23.33
C GLU A 936 9.52 18.80 -22.96
N HIS A 937 9.72 18.17 -21.80
CA HIS A 937 11.03 17.84 -21.27
C HIS A 937 11.48 16.42 -21.65
N PHE A 938 10.53 15.50 -21.79
CA PHE A 938 10.80 14.15 -22.27
C PHE A 938 9.63 13.60 -23.08
N THR A 939 9.86 12.56 -23.89
CA THR A 939 8.82 11.89 -24.67
C THR A 939 8.84 10.39 -24.43
N VAL A 940 7.65 9.79 -24.32
CA VAL A 940 7.48 8.34 -24.23
C VAL A 940 7.03 7.82 -25.59
N LYS A 941 7.68 6.76 -26.08
CA LYS A 941 7.33 6.08 -27.34
C LYS A 941 7.27 4.58 -27.14
N TRP A 942 6.32 3.95 -27.81
CA TRP A 942 6.20 2.49 -27.87
C TRP A 942 6.61 2.00 -29.26
N SER A 943 7.19 0.79 -29.34
CA SER A 943 7.35 0.07 -30.61
C SER A 943 5.99 -0.30 -31.22
N GLU A 944 5.93 -0.56 -32.52
CA GLU A 944 4.68 -0.95 -33.22
C GLU A 944 4.00 -2.20 -32.61
N ASP A 945 4.77 -3.14 -32.06
CA ASP A 945 4.24 -4.32 -31.34
C ASP A 945 3.95 -4.07 -29.84
N GLU A 946 4.11 -2.84 -29.32
CA GLU A 946 4.04 -2.45 -27.90
C GLU A 946 4.99 -3.19 -26.91
N LYS A 947 5.86 -4.08 -27.41
CA LYS A 947 6.79 -4.89 -26.60
C LYS A 947 7.95 -4.10 -25.99
N ILE A 948 8.29 -2.92 -26.51
CA ILE A 948 9.43 -2.12 -26.06
C ILE A 948 9.03 -0.66 -25.92
N GLY A 949 9.21 -0.12 -24.72
CA GLY A 949 9.02 1.29 -24.44
C GLY A 949 10.34 2.06 -24.40
N TYR A 950 10.28 3.32 -24.81
CA TYR A 950 11.39 4.25 -24.83
C TYR A 950 11.01 5.56 -24.17
N ILE A 951 11.90 6.11 -23.35
CA ILE A 951 11.83 7.49 -22.87
C ILE A 951 13.00 8.27 -23.44
N TYR A 952 12.73 9.42 -24.05
CA TYR A 952 13.75 10.33 -24.55
C TYR A 952 13.68 11.63 -23.77
N ILE A 953 14.76 12.00 -23.08
CA ILE A 953 14.86 13.32 -22.44
C ILE A 953 15.40 14.28 -23.51
N ALA A 954 14.61 15.31 -23.80
CA ALA A 954 14.94 16.32 -24.79
C ALA A 954 15.97 17.32 -24.24
N ARG A 955 16.58 18.11 -25.13
CA ARG A 955 17.47 19.22 -24.76
C ARG A 955 16.88 20.09 -23.64
N GLU A 956 15.61 20.47 -23.80
CA GLU A 956 14.91 21.33 -22.84
C GLU A 956 14.73 20.65 -21.48
N GLY A 957 14.58 19.32 -21.45
CA GLY A 957 14.50 18.58 -20.19
C GLY A 957 15.82 18.57 -19.41
N ILE A 958 16.97 18.56 -20.10
CA ILE A 958 18.29 18.65 -19.45
C ILE A 958 18.51 20.05 -18.88
N ILE A 959 18.13 21.08 -19.63
CA ILE A 959 18.21 22.48 -19.19
C ILE A 959 17.29 22.70 -17.99
N GLU A 960 16.07 22.16 -18.00
CA GLU A 960 15.14 22.31 -16.88
C GLU A 960 15.60 21.51 -15.66
N LEU A 961 16.17 20.31 -15.84
CA LEU A 961 16.83 19.59 -14.74
C LEU A 961 17.92 20.44 -14.08
N ALA A 962 18.74 21.14 -14.88
CA ALA A 962 19.84 21.97 -14.36
C ALA A 962 19.33 23.21 -13.63
N TYR A 963 18.27 23.82 -14.15
CA TYR A 963 17.56 24.89 -13.45
C TYR A 963 17.00 24.41 -12.12
N ILE A 964 16.26 23.29 -12.10
CA ILE A 964 15.64 22.75 -10.89
C ILE A 964 16.70 22.34 -9.86
N ALA A 965 17.81 21.74 -10.30
CA ALA A 965 18.92 21.36 -9.44
C ALA A 965 19.57 22.56 -8.72
N LYS A 966 19.52 23.75 -9.31
CA LYS A 966 20.16 24.96 -8.76
C LYS A 966 19.19 25.89 -8.02
N TYR A 967 17.98 26.08 -8.57
CA TYR A 967 17.02 27.08 -8.13
C TYR A 967 15.63 26.53 -7.78
N GLY A 968 15.43 25.20 -7.86
CA GLY A 968 14.18 24.56 -7.50
C GLY A 968 13.78 24.90 -6.07
N ALA A 969 12.53 25.37 -5.89
CA ALA A 969 12.00 25.74 -4.58
C ALA A 969 11.71 24.51 -3.69
N ASP A 970 11.46 23.35 -4.31
CA ASP A 970 11.28 22.06 -3.64
C ASP A 970 12.63 21.35 -3.50
N GLU A 971 13.03 21.06 -2.26
CA GLU A 971 14.34 20.48 -1.97
C GLU A 971 14.47 19.04 -2.48
N ALA A 972 13.39 18.25 -2.49
CA ALA A 972 13.41 16.88 -3.00
C ALA A 972 13.59 16.85 -4.52
N GLN A 973 12.93 17.76 -5.24
CA GLN A 973 13.13 17.99 -6.68
C GLN A 973 14.54 18.46 -6.98
N ARG A 974 15.05 19.42 -6.21
CA ARG A 974 16.41 19.96 -6.37
C ARG A 974 17.47 18.87 -6.21
N LEU A 975 17.41 18.09 -5.12
CA LEU A 975 18.33 16.98 -4.86
C LEU A 975 18.17 15.85 -5.88
N GLY A 976 16.94 15.54 -6.28
CA GLY A 976 16.66 14.52 -7.28
C GLY A 976 17.17 14.91 -8.68
N ALA A 977 16.98 16.16 -9.09
CA ALA A 977 17.47 16.69 -10.36
C ALA A 977 19.00 16.80 -10.38
N ALA A 978 19.62 17.26 -9.27
CA ALA A 978 21.07 17.27 -9.11
C ALA A 978 21.66 15.84 -9.19
N SER A 979 21.00 14.88 -8.53
CA SER A 979 21.39 13.47 -8.57
C SER A 979 21.31 12.88 -9.98
N LEU A 980 20.27 13.22 -10.76
CA LEU A 980 20.16 12.77 -12.15
C LEU A 980 21.19 13.43 -13.06
N ILE A 981 21.50 14.72 -12.86
CA ILE A 981 22.55 15.41 -13.61
C ILE A 981 23.91 14.79 -13.36
N GLU A 982 24.25 14.53 -12.10
CA GLU A 982 25.52 13.91 -11.74
C GLU A 982 25.63 12.51 -12.36
N HIS A 983 24.53 11.77 -12.36
CA HIS A 983 24.46 10.51 -13.07
C HIS A 983 24.69 10.66 -14.59
N LEU A 984 24.08 11.67 -15.23
CA LEU A 984 24.27 11.93 -16.66
C LEU A 984 25.70 12.38 -16.97
N ARG A 985 26.38 13.11 -16.08
CA ARG A 985 27.81 13.47 -16.21
C ARG A 985 28.69 12.23 -16.24
N ILE A 986 28.51 11.32 -15.28
CA ILE A 986 29.21 10.02 -15.25
C ILE A 986 28.98 9.26 -16.57
N LYS A 987 27.75 9.27 -17.09
CA LYS A 987 27.42 8.59 -18.36
C LYS A 987 28.02 9.29 -19.58
N ALA A 988 28.09 10.62 -19.58
CA ALA A 988 28.66 11.40 -20.67
C ALA A 988 30.18 11.23 -20.75
N GLU A 989 30.87 11.22 -19.60
CA GLU A 989 32.29 10.88 -19.50
C GLU A 989 32.59 9.52 -20.12
N LEU A 990 31.79 8.49 -19.77
CA LEU A 990 31.92 7.16 -20.34
C LEU A 990 31.58 7.08 -21.84
N ALA A 991 30.77 8.00 -22.35
CA ALA A 991 30.36 8.07 -23.76
C ALA A 991 31.37 8.84 -24.63
N GLY A 992 32.17 9.73 -24.04
CA GLY A 992 33.27 10.44 -24.69
C GLY A 992 33.32 11.93 -24.35
N LYS A 993 34.51 12.54 -24.47
CA LYS A 993 34.77 13.94 -24.11
C LYS A 993 33.84 14.93 -24.82
N GLU A 994 33.50 14.69 -26.08
CA GLU A 994 32.60 15.54 -26.86
C GLU A 994 31.15 15.51 -26.33
N VAL A 995 30.68 14.34 -25.85
CA VAL A 995 29.37 14.16 -25.22
C VAL A 995 29.30 14.94 -23.91
N LEU A 996 30.37 14.88 -23.11
CA LEU A 996 30.47 15.62 -21.85
C LEU A 996 30.43 17.14 -22.07
N VAL A 997 31.20 17.66 -23.04
CA VAL A 997 31.19 19.10 -23.37
C VAL A 997 29.79 19.57 -23.73
N LYS A 998 29.06 18.79 -24.55
CA LYS A 998 27.67 19.12 -24.91
C LYS A 998 26.70 19.03 -23.75
N LEU A 999 26.88 18.09 -22.82
CA LEU A 999 26.07 18.03 -21.61
C LEU A 999 26.31 19.26 -20.71
N GLU A 1000 27.58 19.64 -20.50
CA GLU A 1000 27.95 20.80 -19.68
C GLU A 1000 27.45 22.13 -20.28
N GLU A 1001 27.43 22.27 -21.61
CA GLU A 1001 26.81 23.44 -22.27
C GLU A 1001 25.34 23.59 -21.87
N LEU A 1002 24.56 22.50 -21.88
CA LEU A 1002 23.13 22.53 -21.52
C LEU A 1002 22.91 22.75 -20.02
N ILE A 1003 23.78 22.19 -19.17
CA ILE A 1003 23.72 22.41 -17.72
C ILE A 1003 23.95 23.90 -17.43
N ARG A 1004 25.01 24.51 -17.98
CA ARG A 1004 25.29 25.95 -17.80
C ARG A 1004 24.14 26.83 -18.27
N GLU A 1005 23.48 26.47 -19.36
CA GLU A 1005 22.31 27.19 -19.85
C GLU A 1005 21.15 27.15 -18.84
N GLY A 1006 20.83 25.98 -18.28
CA GLY A 1006 19.78 25.84 -17.27
C GLY A 1006 20.12 26.55 -15.96
N GLU A 1007 21.37 26.45 -15.53
CA GLU A 1007 21.92 27.13 -14.36
C GLU A 1007 21.97 28.66 -14.48
N SER A 1008 21.79 29.22 -15.68
CA SER A 1008 21.79 30.67 -15.93
C SER A 1008 20.38 31.28 -15.95
N ARG A 1009 19.32 30.45 -15.99
CA ARG A 1009 17.94 30.93 -15.87
C ARG A 1009 17.74 31.43 -14.43
N ARG A 1010 17.35 32.70 -14.24
CA ARG A 1010 17.21 33.40 -12.93
C ARG A 1010 18.51 33.92 -12.28
N SER A 1011 19.61 34.06 -13.01
CA SER A 1011 20.88 34.52 -12.42
C SER A 1011 20.96 36.03 -12.15
N LEU A 1012 20.01 36.84 -12.64
CA LEU A 1012 20.08 38.31 -12.61
C LEU A 1012 18.82 38.93 -11.99
N HIS A 1013 19.00 40.08 -11.35
CA HIS A 1013 17.94 41.02 -10.99
C HIS A 1013 18.01 42.20 -11.96
N ALA A 1014 16.88 42.59 -12.52
CA ALA A 1014 16.82 43.73 -13.43
C ALA A 1014 16.81 45.06 -12.65
N GLU A 1015 16.26 45.06 -11.44
CA GLU A 1015 16.20 46.23 -10.58
C GLU A 1015 17.61 46.69 -10.15
N GLY A 1016 17.95 47.93 -10.45
CA GLY A 1016 19.27 48.52 -10.17
C GLY A 1016 20.32 48.34 -11.27
N LEU A 1017 19.98 47.69 -12.39
CA LEU A 1017 20.88 47.55 -13.55
C LEU A 1017 21.21 48.92 -14.15
N LYS A 1018 22.49 49.30 -14.15
CA LYS A 1018 23.04 50.54 -14.71
C LYS A 1018 24.10 50.21 -15.75
N THR A 1019 23.90 50.63 -16.99
CA THR A 1019 24.85 50.39 -18.07
C THR A 1019 24.73 51.46 -19.16
N ILE A 1020 25.77 51.58 -19.99
CA ILE A 1020 25.74 52.39 -21.21
C ILE A 1020 25.73 51.42 -22.38
N VAL A 1021 24.74 51.54 -23.25
CA VAL A 1021 24.54 50.62 -24.38
C VAL A 1021 24.72 51.38 -25.68
N GLU A 1022 25.59 50.86 -26.54
CA GLU A 1022 25.75 51.33 -27.91
C GLU A 1022 24.68 50.70 -28.81
N ILE A 1023 23.90 51.52 -29.52
CA ILE A 1023 22.89 51.07 -30.50
C ILE A 1023 23.20 51.64 -31.89
N GLU A 1024 22.78 50.95 -32.95
CA GLU A 1024 22.88 51.47 -34.30
C GLU A 1024 21.59 52.23 -34.67
N TRP A 1025 21.69 53.53 -34.91
CA TRP A 1025 20.56 54.35 -35.33
C TRP A 1025 20.86 55.13 -36.60
N LYS A 1026 20.11 54.84 -37.67
CA LYS A 1026 20.27 55.49 -38.99
C LYS A 1026 21.74 55.45 -39.50
N GLY A 1027 22.44 54.33 -39.30
CA GLY A 1027 23.82 54.12 -39.73
C GLY A 1027 24.89 54.82 -38.87
N ARG A 1028 24.55 55.25 -37.65
CA ARG A 1028 25.50 55.79 -36.66
C ARG A 1028 25.35 55.05 -35.34
N HIS A 1029 26.47 54.82 -34.66
CA HIS A 1029 26.48 54.28 -33.31
C HIS A 1029 26.18 55.39 -32.29
N VAL A 1030 25.26 55.12 -31.38
CA VAL A 1030 24.83 56.06 -30.33
C VAL A 1030 24.90 55.35 -29.00
N GLU A 1031 25.64 55.94 -28.05
CA GLU A 1031 25.68 55.46 -26.67
C GLU A 1031 24.50 56.01 -25.88
N VAL A 1032 23.76 55.12 -25.23
CA VAL A 1032 22.57 55.46 -24.45
C VAL A 1032 22.72 54.89 -23.04
N PRO A 1033 22.74 55.72 -21.98
CA PRO A 1033 22.72 55.24 -20.61
C PRO A 1033 21.33 54.68 -20.26
N VAL A 1034 21.32 53.53 -19.60
CA VAL A 1034 20.13 52.79 -19.17
C VAL A 1034 20.27 52.47 -17.68
N GLU A 1035 19.28 52.90 -16.89
CA GLU A 1035 19.09 52.50 -15.50
C GLU A 1035 17.71 51.87 -15.32
N VAL A 1036 17.65 50.58 -15.01
CA VAL A 1036 16.39 49.86 -14.81
C VAL A 1036 15.94 49.98 -13.35
N LYS A 1037 14.71 50.46 -13.15
CA LYS A 1037 14.10 50.68 -11.83
C LYS A 1037 13.26 49.49 -11.41
N ASN A 1038 12.47 48.92 -12.32
CA ASN A 1038 11.71 47.72 -12.04
C ASN A 1038 11.32 47.00 -13.34
N ILE A 1039 10.97 45.73 -13.20
CA ILE A 1039 10.41 44.93 -14.28
C ILE A 1039 9.30 44.04 -13.72
N LYS A 1040 8.20 43.92 -14.46
CA LYS A 1040 7.05 43.07 -14.10
C LYS A 1040 6.48 42.42 -15.36
N ALA A 1041 5.90 41.23 -15.21
CA ALA A 1041 5.24 40.54 -16.32
C ALA A 1041 3.90 39.94 -15.89
N TRP A 1042 2.93 39.97 -16.79
CA TRP A 1042 1.63 39.31 -16.62
C TRP A 1042 1.04 38.85 -17.96
N GLU A 1043 0.10 37.91 -17.88
CA GLU A 1043 -0.66 37.42 -19.02
C GLU A 1043 -1.89 38.29 -19.30
N ASP A 1044 -2.14 38.57 -20.57
CA ASP A 1044 -3.29 39.31 -21.08
C ASP A 1044 -3.90 38.52 -22.25
N GLY A 1045 -4.78 37.57 -21.92
CA GLY A 1045 -5.36 36.63 -22.88
C GLY A 1045 -4.31 35.67 -23.46
N ASP A 1046 -4.13 35.71 -24.78
CA ASP A 1046 -3.09 34.93 -25.49
C ASP A 1046 -1.73 35.65 -25.56
N LYS A 1047 -1.60 36.82 -24.94
CA LYS A 1047 -0.40 37.67 -24.98
C LYS A 1047 0.29 37.72 -23.63
N LEU A 1048 1.60 37.91 -23.67
CA LEU A 1048 2.43 38.20 -22.51
C LEU A 1048 2.86 39.66 -22.56
N ARG A 1049 2.67 40.38 -21.47
CA ARG A 1049 3.15 41.76 -21.33
C ARG A 1049 4.28 41.81 -20.31
N ILE A 1050 5.42 42.34 -20.73
CA ILE A 1050 6.57 42.63 -19.88
C ILE A 1050 6.71 44.15 -19.81
N VAL A 1051 6.54 44.72 -18.61
CA VAL A 1051 6.69 46.16 -18.35
C VAL A 1051 7.99 46.42 -17.63
N VAL A 1052 8.76 47.35 -18.17
CA VAL A 1052 10.03 47.80 -17.62
C VAL A 1052 9.91 49.28 -17.29
N GLY A 1053 10.09 49.65 -16.03
CA GLY A 1053 10.34 51.03 -15.61
C GLY A 1053 11.83 51.31 -15.60
N ALA A 1054 12.28 52.34 -16.31
CA ALA A 1054 13.70 52.67 -16.43
C ALA A 1054 13.93 54.17 -16.70
N ILE A 1055 15.16 54.62 -16.46
CA ILE A 1055 15.68 55.90 -16.93
C ILE A 1055 16.56 55.60 -18.14
N VAL A 1056 16.18 56.07 -19.32
CA VAL A 1056 16.89 55.80 -20.58
C VAL A 1056 17.23 57.11 -21.27
N GLY A 1057 18.52 57.37 -21.47
CA GLY A 1057 19.00 58.65 -22.02
C GLY A 1057 18.56 59.86 -21.18
N GLY A 1058 18.54 59.71 -19.85
CA GLY A 1058 18.11 60.76 -18.91
C GLY A 1058 16.60 60.95 -18.78
N VAL A 1059 15.78 60.16 -19.47
CA VAL A 1059 14.32 60.24 -19.40
C VAL A 1059 13.75 59.04 -18.64
N GLU A 1060 13.05 59.31 -17.55
CA GLU A 1060 12.31 58.29 -16.80
C GLU A 1060 11.02 57.92 -17.55
N GLY A 1061 10.78 56.62 -17.68
CA GLY A 1061 9.61 56.12 -18.38
C GLY A 1061 9.31 54.66 -18.09
N GLN A 1062 8.13 54.23 -18.54
CA GLN A 1062 7.73 52.83 -18.58
C GLN A 1062 7.53 52.39 -20.03
N TRP A 1063 8.05 51.22 -20.38
CA TRP A 1063 7.90 50.60 -21.70
C TRP A 1063 7.35 49.18 -21.56
N THR A 1064 6.47 48.79 -22.47
CA THR A 1064 5.78 47.50 -22.44
C THR A 1064 6.10 46.70 -23.69
N ALA A 1065 6.86 45.61 -23.52
CA ALA A 1065 7.05 44.61 -24.56
C ALA A 1065 5.87 43.62 -24.54
N THR A 1066 5.19 43.47 -25.67
CA THR A 1066 4.07 42.54 -25.82
C THR A 1066 4.49 41.37 -26.69
N PHE A 1067 4.39 40.14 -26.18
CA PHE A 1067 4.66 38.90 -26.92
C PHE A 1067 3.36 38.18 -27.24
N ARG A 1068 3.31 37.57 -28.42
CA ARG A 1068 2.21 36.71 -28.89
C ARG A 1068 2.77 35.51 -29.66
N ARG A 1069 1.96 34.46 -29.79
CA ARG A 1069 2.26 33.34 -30.70
C ARG A 1069 1.55 33.52 -32.05
N THR A 1070 2.27 33.25 -33.13
CA THR A 1070 1.72 33.24 -34.49
C THR A 1070 0.91 31.96 -34.76
N LYS A 1071 0.19 31.90 -35.89
CA LYS A 1071 -0.50 30.67 -36.35
C LYS A 1071 0.45 29.47 -36.52
N LYS A 1072 1.75 29.72 -36.78
CA LYS A 1072 2.80 28.70 -36.93
C LYS A 1072 3.56 28.40 -35.62
N ASN A 1073 3.03 28.81 -34.47
CA ASN A 1073 3.64 28.63 -33.14
C ASN A 1073 4.98 29.37 -32.92
N ALA A 1074 5.37 30.28 -33.83
CA ALA A 1074 6.52 31.15 -33.63
C ALA A 1074 6.18 32.30 -32.68
N ILE A 1075 7.12 32.68 -31.80
CA ILE A 1075 6.97 33.79 -30.87
C ILE A 1075 7.40 35.09 -31.57
N GLU A 1076 6.47 36.04 -31.60
CA GLU A 1076 6.69 37.40 -32.08
C GLU A 1076 6.32 38.37 -30.97
N GLY A 1077 7.17 39.36 -30.73
CA GLY A 1077 6.84 40.45 -29.83
C GLY A 1077 6.92 41.80 -30.52
N TYR A 1078 6.28 42.80 -29.92
CA TYR A 1078 6.36 44.17 -30.39
C TYR A 1078 6.20 45.20 -29.27
N THR A 1079 6.74 46.40 -29.51
CA THR A 1079 6.45 47.63 -28.76
C THR A 1079 6.21 48.76 -29.75
N VAL A 1080 5.19 49.58 -29.50
CA VAL A 1080 4.87 50.75 -30.33
C VAL A 1080 5.42 52.02 -29.68
N ALA A 1081 6.19 52.81 -30.41
CA ALA A 1081 6.71 54.08 -29.92
C ALA A 1081 5.60 55.14 -29.75
N ARG A 1082 5.65 55.90 -28.66
CA ARG A 1082 4.60 56.85 -28.25
C ARG A 1082 4.80 58.21 -28.90
N VAL A 1083 3.68 58.86 -29.29
CA VAL A 1083 3.69 60.25 -29.82
C VAL A 1083 4.05 61.25 -28.74
N ASN A 1084 3.49 61.06 -27.55
CA ASN A 1084 3.59 62.02 -26.45
C ASN A 1084 4.83 61.76 -25.56
N ALA A 1085 5.77 60.92 -26.02
CA ALA A 1085 7.03 60.72 -25.32
C ALA A 1085 7.93 61.95 -25.50
N PRO A 1086 8.77 62.30 -24.51
CA PRO A 1086 9.75 63.37 -24.64
C PRO A 1086 10.64 63.18 -25.88
N GLY A 1087 10.64 64.13 -26.81
CA GLY A 1087 11.36 64.03 -28.10
C GLY A 1087 10.61 63.28 -29.22
N GLY A 1088 9.35 62.92 -29.02
CA GLY A 1088 8.49 62.29 -30.03
C GLY A 1088 8.80 60.81 -30.28
N ARG A 1089 8.13 60.23 -31.29
CA ARG A 1089 8.17 58.79 -31.61
C ARG A 1089 9.57 58.27 -31.94
N GLU A 1090 10.41 59.10 -32.55
CA GLU A 1090 11.74 58.69 -33.00
C GLU A 1090 12.69 58.48 -31.80
N GLU A 1091 12.68 59.41 -30.86
CA GLU A 1091 13.48 59.30 -29.63
C GLU A 1091 12.95 58.20 -28.70
N ASP A 1092 11.62 58.00 -28.63
CA ASP A 1092 11.08 56.88 -27.85
C ASP A 1092 11.50 55.51 -28.43
N ALA A 1093 11.57 55.39 -29.76
CA ALA A 1093 12.06 54.17 -30.40
C ALA A 1093 13.53 53.90 -30.08
N LYS A 1094 14.41 54.91 -30.12
CA LYS A 1094 15.81 54.78 -29.68
C LYS A 1094 15.92 54.26 -28.25
N ARG A 1095 15.14 54.83 -27.32
CA ARG A 1095 15.12 54.41 -25.91
C ARG A 1095 14.68 52.96 -25.74
N ILE A 1096 13.66 52.53 -26.50
CA ILE A 1096 13.18 51.14 -26.46
C ILE A 1096 14.27 50.17 -26.94
N ILE A 1097 14.97 50.49 -28.03
CA ILE A 1097 16.06 49.65 -28.56
C ILE A 1097 17.19 49.53 -27.53
N ALA A 1098 17.66 50.65 -26.99
CA ALA A 1098 18.70 50.67 -25.98
C ALA A 1098 18.33 49.87 -24.72
N LEU A 1099 17.09 50.04 -24.23
CA LEU A 1099 16.60 49.33 -23.05
C LEU A 1099 16.52 47.81 -23.27
N VAL A 1100 16.03 47.37 -24.42
CA VAL A 1100 15.91 45.94 -24.74
C VAL A 1100 17.29 45.32 -24.96
N LYS A 1101 18.21 46.02 -25.63
CA LYS A 1101 19.59 45.55 -25.80
C LYS A 1101 20.33 45.48 -24.46
N ALA A 1102 20.09 46.44 -23.55
CA ALA A 1102 20.63 46.41 -22.19
C ALA A 1102 20.17 45.17 -21.40
N LEU A 1103 18.90 44.80 -21.54
CA LEU A 1103 18.31 43.69 -20.78
C LEU A 1103 18.59 42.32 -21.44
N THR A 1104 18.61 42.25 -22.76
CA THR A 1104 18.64 40.95 -23.47
C THR A 1104 19.99 40.64 -24.09
N GLY A 1105 20.84 41.66 -24.32
CA GLY A 1105 22.06 41.56 -25.12
C GLY A 1105 21.82 41.56 -26.63
N GLU A 1106 20.56 41.59 -27.07
CA GLU A 1106 20.16 41.51 -28.47
C GLU A 1106 19.49 42.82 -28.90
N GLU A 1107 19.90 43.36 -30.06
CA GLU A 1107 19.33 44.58 -30.59
C GLU A 1107 18.04 44.29 -31.39
N PRO A 1108 16.89 44.87 -31.01
CA PRO A 1108 15.62 44.59 -31.67
C PRO A 1108 15.47 45.34 -33.00
N ASN A 1109 14.75 44.72 -33.94
CA ASN A 1109 14.50 45.30 -35.26
C ASN A 1109 13.40 46.36 -35.23
N ILE A 1110 13.46 47.36 -36.12
CA ILE A 1110 12.44 48.39 -36.29
C ILE A 1110 11.70 48.25 -37.63
N LYS A 1111 10.37 48.34 -37.62
CA LYS A 1111 9.54 48.44 -38.84
C LYS A 1111 8.60 49.63 -38.76
N LEU A 1112 8.27 50.20 -39.92
CA LEU A 1112 7.24 51.21 -40.06
C LEU A 1112 5.90 50.53 -40.34
N ASP A 1113 4.96 50.60 -39.39
CA ASP A 1113 3.58 50.14 -39.57
C ASP A 1113 2.63 51.35 -39.56
N LYS A 1114 1.94 51.59 -40.68
CA LYS A 1114 1.04 52.76 -40.90
C LYS A 1114 1.67 54.10 -40.47
N GLY A 1115 2.95 54.31 -40.80
CA GLY A 1115 3.69 55.53 -40.45
C GLY A 1115 4.12 55.64 -38.97
N LYS A 1116 4.08 54.53 -38.21
CA LYS A 1116 4.51 54.46 -36.81
C LYS A 1116 5.71 53.53 -36.66
N PRO A 1117 6.78 53.92 -35.95
CA PRO A 1117 7.87 53.00 -35.65
C PRO A 1117 7.41 51.95 -34.63
N VAL A 1118 7.51 50.68 -35.02
CA VAL A 1118 7.21 49.50 -34.21
C VAL A 1118 8.49 48.70 -34.05
N ILE A 1119 8.88 48.46 -32.80
CA ILE A 1119 10.03 47.65 -32.44
C ILE A 1119 9.55 46.20 -32.39
N ILE A 1120 10.27 45.28 -33.04
CA ILE A 1120 9.90 43.88 -33.19
C ILE A 1120 10.88 42.99 -32.42
N TYR A 1121 10.31 42.08 -31.64
CA TYR A 1121 11.04 41.10 -30.84
C TYR A 1121 10.87 39.69 -31.40
N THR A 1122 11.89 38.88 -31.16
CA THR A 1122 11.95 37.46 -31.52
C THR A 1122 12.06 36.61 -30.26
N ARG A 1123 12.06 35.28 -30.41
CA ARG A 1123 12.31 34.33 -29.32
C ARG A 1123 13.58 34.64 -28.52
N ARG A 1124 14.66 35.09 -29.17
CA ARG A 1124 15.93 35.44 -28.50
C ARG A 1124 15.75 36.56 -27.48
N HIS A 1125 14.93 37.55 -27.78
CA HIS A 1125 14.64 38.65 -26.87
C HIS A 1125 13.84 38.16 -25.66
N LEU A 1126 12.85 37.27 -25.87
CA LEU A 1126 12.09 36.67 -24.78
C LEU A 1126 12.98 35.81 -23.88
N ASP A 1127 13.89 35.01 -24.45
CA ASP A 1127 14.86 34.22 -23.70
C ASP A 1127 15.88 35.10 -22.94
N GLY A 1128 16.21 36.29 -23.47
CA GLY A 1128 16.96 37.31 -22.74
C GLY A 1128 16.24 37.79 -21.48
N PHE A 1129 14.94 38.05 -21.56
CA PHE A 1129 14.14 38.44 -20.38
C PHE A 1129 14.03 37.34 -19.32
N LYS A 1130 14.12 36.04 -19.70
CA LYS A 1130 14.08 34.91 -18.75
C LYS A 1130 15.26 34.84 -17.79
N LYS A 1131 16.33 35.62 -18.02
CA LYS A 1131 17.48 35.71 -17.12
C LYS A 1131 17.11 36.43 -15.81
N TYR A 1132 16.05 37.24 -15.82
CA TYR A 1132 15.64 38.08 -14.70
C TYR A 1132 14.60 37.41 -13.80
N ALA A 1133 14.91 37.34 -12.51
CA ALA A 1133 14.08 36.64 -11.53
C ALA A 1133 12.66 37.19 -11.40
N GLU A 1134 12.48 38.49 -11.65
CA GLU A 1134 11.23 39.22 -11.49
C GLU A 1134 10.17 38.87 -12.53
N VAL A 1135 10.56 38.29 -13.68
CA VAL A 1135 9.64 37.98 -14.80
C VAL A 1135 9.76 36.56 -15.35
N ALA A 1136 10.80 35.82 -14.97
CA ALA A 1136 11.06 34.47 -15.48
C ALA A 1136 9.87 33.51 -15.29
N ASP A 1137 9.23 33.52 -14.11
CA ASP A 1137 8.12 32.62 -13.80
C ASP A 1137 6.86 32.96 -14.61
N THR A 1138 6.53 34.24 -14.77
CA THR A 1138 5.39 34.66 -15.60
C THR A 1138 5.61 34.34 -17.08
N ILE A 1139 6.83 34.54 -17.59
CA ILE A 1139 7.18 34.17 -18.97
C ILE A 1139 6.99 32.65 -19.16
N ARG A 1140 7.40 31.85 -18.18
CA ARG A 1140 7.26 30.38 -18.17
C ARG A 1140 5.79 29.96 -18.19
N GLU A 1141 4.95 30.52 -17.32
CA GLU A 1141 3.51 30.18 -17.26
C GLU A 1141 2.79 30.49 -18.57
N TRP A 1142 3.11 31.62 -19.21
CA TRP A 1142 2.51 32.01 -20.47
C TRP A 1142 2.91 31.10 -21.64
N GLU A 1143 4.19 30.71 -21.69
CA GLU A 1143 4.68 29.77 -22.70
C GLU A 1143 3.97 28.42 -22.58
N TRP A 1144 3.58 28.02 -21.38
CA TRP A 1144 2.87 26.77 -21.09
C TRP A 1144 1.40 26.80 -21.53
N LYS A 1145 0.59 27.77 -21.07
CA LYS A 1145 -0.86 27.82 -21.38
C LYS A 1145 -1.15 27.88 -22.88
N SER A 1146 -0.27 28.56 -23.63
CA SER A 1146 -0.40 28.75 -25.07
C SER A 1146 -0.16 27.49 -25.91
N VAL A 1147 0.52 26.46 -25.38
CA VAL A 1147 0.73 25.16 -26.06
C VAL A 1147 -0.45 24.21 -25.83
N TYR A 1148 -1.11 24.30 -24.68
CA TYR A 1148 -2.22 23.40 -24.29
C TYR A 1148 -3.56 23.80 -24.91
N ALA A 1149 -3.82 25.10 -25.10
CA ALA A 1149 -5.09 25.63 -25.61
C ALA A 1149 -5.45 25.25 -27.07
N ARG A 1150 -4.60 24.50 -27.80
CA ARG A 1150 -4.86 24.05 -29.18
C ARG A 1150 -4.63 22.56 -29.45
N ARG A 1151 -4.41 21.75 -28.41
CA ARG A 1151 -4.37 20.27 -28.51
C ARG A 1151 -5.61 19.57 -27.91
N GLY A 1152 -6.59 20.35 -27.46
CA GLY A 1152 -7.94 19.88 -27.15
C GLY A 1152 -8.80 19.80 -28.40
#